data_AF-A0A1F5V4Q3-F1
#
_entry.id   AF-A0A1F5V4Q3-F1
#
_cell.length_a   1.000
_cell.length_b   1.000
_cell.length_c   1.000
_cell.angle_alpha   90.00
_cell.angle_beta   90.00
_cell.angle_gamma   90.00
#
_symmetry.space_group_name_H-M   'P 1'
#
loop_
_entity.id
_entity.type
_entity.pdbx_description
1 polymer ?
#
loop_
_entity_poly.entity_id
_entity_poly.type
_entity_poly.pdbx_seq_one_letter_code
_entity_poly.pdbx_strand_id
1 'polypeptide(L)'
;MSNNLFIEKINKSLFLKITLIFSIAIIITGVIALLIGWRQQHNYFYQNAENDNESLLTLLELSVDDSMLSNNRDKIQHAVSSITKIGTVKNAMIYTPSGITAFHSNESLKGKIASVKQDGCIECHSKKPLPLHTITSRNNAEYLRSFKLLNNKPLCYSCHSKEQKILGFIILDMPLLPIKQKISRLLLWRISSTIALLLILELCLIISIRKLIHAPLNKLNEHIAHLITGDLRHPLASFNKDEIGTLASNINVLSTNLTSMLHEFFSLNSTMASTSEQLGSVTQKLNVFTLKEDGQIYKVLKSINSIRDYSHTVKINQDSIASSSNQSVNSLKEINKHLQILVTHFNQLKEFVAKSHDSITDLFKITKLVSDKIENLNESGINTVNSIQEFEKILTEIKDISTNAFEFSKVAETAAREGDVKVQNTYNNLNMINEQIQNASTLILKLGEQAIAAGTILAVIEDIADQTNLLSLNAAILAAQAGEEGKGFSVVANEIKELAQKTRNSIHEISEIIRAVQDSSKSSVNIMNSVSHNMTNCLAFFKDLILVLKKIEETYKKSAEFNAKINKAIEEQTSTINYIKNITISVKEQIEDMHENVNLENTHFNEIKNGLDLLSGLSEELSHSTNQHFTSINQLFASEKETGQLIEQSFQNIKDLVNDIHNIETSINSIKEISKGNISIIKVLSDNTNNLAAKLSDAQSLTRRFKI
;
A
#
# COMPACT_ATOMS: atom_id res chain seq x y z
N MET A 1 -101.86 28.54 -5.86
CA MET A 1 -101.42 27.20 -5.40
C MET A 1 -100.27 26.61 -6.24
N SER A 2 -99.48 27.42 -6.99
CA SER A 2 -98.35 26.94 -7.81
C SER A 2 -96.95 27.28 -7.27
N ASN A 3 -96.81 28.15 -6.24
CA ASN A 3 -95.49 28.55 -5.72
C ASN A 3 -94.93 27.68 -4.57
N ASN A 4 -95.77 26.94 -3.83
CA ASN A 4 -95.29 26.09 -2.73
C ASN A 4 -94.60 24.80 -3.20
N LEU A 5 -94.94 24.29 -4.39
CA LEU A 5 -94.31 23.09 -4.95
C LEU A 5 -92.91 23.34 -5.55
N PHE A 6 -92.53 24.60 -5.81
CA PHE A 6 -91.24 24.94 -6.41
C PHE A 6 -90.13 25.09 -5.36
N ILE A 7 -90.44 25.68 -4.20
CA ILE A 7 -89.47 25.91 -3.11
C ILE A 7 -89.14 24.61 -2.35
N GLU A 8 -90.13 23.71 -2.15
CA GLU A 8 -89.89 22.41 -1.53
C GLU A 8 -89.00 21.50 -2.40
N LYS A 9 -89.13 21.60 -3.73
CA LYS A 9 -88.27 20.89 -4.68
C LYS A 9 -86.82 21.41 -4.69
N ILE A 10 -86.61 22.72 -4.53
CA ILE A 10 -85.26 23.31 -4.49
C ILE A 10 -84.52 22.95 -3.20
N ASN A 11 -85.18 23.01 -2.04
CA ASN A 11 -84.55 22.66 -0.76
C ASN A 11 -84.19 21.17 -0.64
N LYS A 12 -85.04 20.26 -1.14
CA LYS A 12 -84.71 18.82 -1.22
C LYS A 12 -83.58 18.55 -2.23
N SER A 13 -83.58 19.23 -3.37
CA SER A 13 -82.56 19.09 -4.42
C SER A 13 -81.18 19.56 -3.96
N LEU A 14 -81.09 20.71 -3.29
CA LEU A 14 -79.81 21.28 -2.86
C LEU A 14 -79.19 20.46 -1.71
N PHE A 15 -80.01 20.03 -0.75
CA PHE A 15 -79.59 19.16 0.34
C PHE A 15 -79.07 17.82 -0.16
N LEU A 16 -79.81 17.16 -1.08
CA LEU A 16 -79.40 15.88 -1.65
C LEU A 16 -78.10 15.99 -2.46
N LYS A 17 -77.91 17.08 -3.21
CA LYS A 17 -76.69 17.31 -4.01
C LYS A 17 -75.46 17.56 -3.13
N ILE A 18 -75.60 18.34 -2.07
CA ILE A 18 -74.49 18.65 -1.14
C ILE A 18 -74.09 17.41 -0.35
N THR A 19 -75.06 16.63 0.17
CA THR A 19 -74.74 15.38 0.89
C THR A 19 -74.16 14.31 -0.03
N LEU A 20 -74.62 14.22 -1.28
CA LEU A 20 -74.08 13.27 -2.27
C LEU A 20 -72.63 13.60 -2.68
N ILE A 21 -72.29 14.88 -2.88
CA ILE A 21 -70.92 15.28 -3.28
C ILE A 21 -69.92 15.01 -2.15
N PHE A 22 -70.26 15.36 -0.90
CA PHE A 22 -69.39 15.13 0.25
C PHE A 22 -69.26 13.65 0.62
N SER A 23 -70.34 12.86 0.52
CA SER A 23 -70.27 11.40 0.75
C SER A 23 -69.40 10.69 -0.30
N ILE A 24 -69.52 11.05 -1.58
CA ILE A 24 -68.66 10.50 -2.64
C ILE A 24 -67.18 10.86 -2.40
N ALA A 25 -66.88 12.11 -2.03
CA ALA A 25 -65.51 12.54 -1.73
C ALA A 25 -64.92 11.78 -0.52
N ILE A 26 -65.70 11.57 0.54
CA ILE A 26 -65.29 10.85 1.75
C ILE A 26 -65.02 9.36 1.43
N ILE A 27 -65.87 8.72 0.61
CA ILE A 27 -65.71 7.33 0.19
C ILE A 27 -64.45 7.16 -0.69
N ILE A 28 -64.23 8.05 -1.66
CA ILE A 28 -63.06 7.98 -2.56
C ILE A 28 -61.76 8.08 -1.77
N THR A 29 -61.66 9.05 -0.85
CA THR A 29 -60.46 9.22 -0.02
C THR A 29 -60.21 8.00 0.88
N GLY A 30 -61.27 7.39 1.44
CA GLY A 30 -61.19 6.16 2.24
C GLY A 30 -60.70 4.94 1.46
N VAL A 31 -61.17 4.76 0.22
CA VAL A 31 -60.74 3.66 -0.67
C VAL A 31 -59.27 3.82 -1.07
N ILE A 32 -58.83 5.04 -1.39
CA ILE A 32 -57.42 5.32 -1.73
C ILE A 32 -56.50 5.01 -0.54
N ALA A 33 -56.88 5.42 0.68
CA ALA A 33 -56.10 5.13 1.88
C ALA A 33 -56.00 3.62 2.19
N LEU A 34 -57.07 2.86 1.95
CA LEU A 34 -57.07 1.39 2.08
C LEU A 34 -56.14 0.72 1.07
N LEU A 35 -56.15 1.15 -0.20
CA LEU A 35 -55.31 0.58 -1.26
C LEU A 35 -53.81 0.88 -1.03
N ILE A 36 -53.47 2.11 -0.67
CA ILE A 36 -52.09 2.50 -0.33
C ILE A 36 -51.62 1.71 0.89
N GLY A 37 -52.46 1.65 1.93
CA GLY A 37 -52.16 0.92 3.16
C GLY A 37 -51.97 -0.58 2.95
N TRP A 38 -52.80 -1.21 2.12
CA TRP A 38 -52.66 -2.62 1.77
C TRP A 38 -51.37 -2.89 1.01
N ARG A 39 -51.06 -2.08 -0.01
CA ARG A 39 -49.83 -2.25 -0.81
C ARG A 39 -48.57 -2.11 0.04
N GLN A 40 -48.53 -1.12 0.93
CA GLN A 40 -47.40 -0.90 1.83
C GLN A 40 -47.21 -2.07 2.81
N GLN A 41 -48.32 -2.56 3.40
CA GLN A 41 -48.29 -3.66 4.35
C GLN A 41 -47.95 -5.00 3.69
N HIS A 42 -48.46 -5.24 2.48
CA HIS A 42 -48.11 -6.40 1.68
C HIS A 42 -46.60 -6.44 1.39
N ASN A 43 -46.03 -5.33 0.90
CA ASN A 43 -44.59 -5.26 0.62
C ASN A 43 -43.74 -5.47 1.89
N TYR A 44 -44.13 -4.87 3.01
CA TYR A 44 -43.42 -5.00 4.29
C TYR A 44 -43.30 -6.46 4.77
N PHE A 45 -44.39 -7.23 4.74
CA PHE A 45 -44.38 -8.61 5.23
C PHE A 45 -43.59 -9.57 4.33
N TYR A 46 -43.60 -9.37 3.01
CA TYR A 46 -42.80 -10.18 2.10
C TYR A 46 -41.30 -9.85 2.21
N GLN A 47 -40.95 -8.57 2.28
CA GLN A 47 -39.56 -8.15 2.42
C GLN A 47 -38.93 -8.60 3.75
N ASN A 48 -39.68 -8.53 4.86
CA ASN A 48 -39.21 -9.10 6.13
C ASN A 48 -39.07 -10.62 6.06
N ALA A 49 -39.97 -11.33 5.38
CA ALA A 49 -39.86 -12.77 5.20
C ALA A 49 -38.63 -13.16 4.37
N GLU A 50 -38.25 -12.37 3.36
CA GLU A 50 -37.01 -12.54 2.59
C GLU A 50 -35.77 -12.33 3.48
N ASN A 51 -35.70 -11.21 4.21
CA ASN A 51 -34.59 -10.88 5.11
C ASN A 51 -34.39 -11.92 6.24
N ASP A 52 -35.49 -12.38 6.84
CA ASP A 52 -35.46 -13.42 7.87
C ASP A 52 -34.93 -14.75 7.29
N ASN A 53 -35.32 -15.09 6.07
CA ASN A 53 -34.90 -16.32 5.41
C ASN A 53 -33.42 -16.26 4.99
N GLU A 54 -32.92 -15.10 4.54
CA GLU A 54 -31.50 -14.88 4.26
C GLU A 54 -30.63 -14.99 5.52
N SER A 55 -31.12 -14.43 6.64
CA SER A 55 -30.45 -14.52 7.95
C SER A 55 -30.35 -15.98 8.42
N LEU A 56 -31.43 -16.76 8.26
CA LEU A 56 -31.45 -18.18 8.60
C LEU A 56 -30.56 -19.03 7.66
N LEU A 57 -30.50 -18.70 6.37
CA LEU A 57 -29.57 -19.33 5.42
C LEU A 57 -28.11 -19.10 5.81
N THR A 58 -27.78 -17.88 6.24
CA THR A 58 -26.42 -17.54 6.66
C THR A 58 -26.03 -18.24 7.96
N LEU A 59 -26.94 -18.31 8.93
CA LEU A 59 -26.73 -19.09 10.16
C LEU A 59 -26.55 -20.59 9.86
N LEU A 60 -27.35 -21.14 8.93
CA LEU A 60 -27.24 -22.53 8.54
C LEU A 60 -25.93 -22.80 7.79
N GLU A 61 -25.48 -21.90 6.91
CA GLU A 61 -24.15 -21.99 6.26
C GLU A 61 -23.03 -22.02 7.29
N LEU A 62 -23.02 -21.08 8.25
CA LEU A 62 -21.99 -21.04 9.31
C LEU A 62 -21.97 -22.31 10.14
N SER A 63 -23.14 -22.85 10.48
CA SER A 63 -23.25 -24.10 11.22
C SER A 63 -22.79 -25.32 10.40
N VAL A 64 -23.04 -25.32 9.08
CA VAL A 64 -22.56 -26.35 8.16
C VAL A 64 -21.04 -26.28 8.01
N ASP A 65 -20.48 -25.08 7.84
CA ASP A 65 -19.04 -24.85 7.71
C ASP A 65 -18.29 -25.32 8.98
N ASP A 66 -18.75 -24.94 10.18
CA ASP A 66 -18.17 -25.40 11.46
C ASP A 66 -18.24 -26.93 11.62
N SER A 67 -19.37 -27.52 11.19
CA SER A 67 -19.57 -28.97 11.26
C SER A 67 -18.72 -29.72 10.23
N MET A 68 -18.44 -29.12 9.07
CA MET A 68 -17.51 -29.66 8.07
C MET A 68 -16.06 -29.61 8.57
N LEU A 69 -15.64 -28.52 9.22
CA LEU A 69 -14.29 -28.39 9.80
C LEU A 69 -14.06 -29.38 10.95
N SER A 70 -15.10 -29.67 11.74
CA SER A 70 -15.03 -30.68 12.80
C SER A 70 -15.31 -32.12 12.32
N ASN A 71 -15.46 -32.33 11.00
CA ASN A 71 -15.80 -33.60 10.35
C ASN A 71 -16.99 -34.33 11.02
N ASN A 72 -17.97 -33.57 11.51
CA ASN A 72 -19.09 -34.11 12.26
C ASN A 72 -20.38 -34.03 11.43
N ARG A 73 -20.65 -35.13 10.71
CA ARG A 73 -21.79 -35.23 9.80
C ARG A 73 -23.14 -35.17 10.53
N ASP A 74 -23.19 -35.63 11.78
CA ASP A 74 -24.41 -35.63 12.59
C ASP A 74 -24.78 -34.21 13.03
N LYS A 75 -23.78 -33.34 13.29
CA LYS A 75 -24.03 -31.91 13.54
C LYS A 75 -24.66 -31.21 12.33
N ILE A 76 -24.25 -31.55 11.10
CA ILE A 76 -24.86 -31.02 9.87
C ILE A 76 -26.34 -31.42 9.79
N GLN A 77 -26.65 -32.71 10.00
CA GLN A 77 -28.03 -33.20 10.00
C GLN A 77 -28.85 -32.59 11.15
N HIS A 78 -28.24 -32.39 12.32
CA HIS A 78 -28.88 -31.74 13.46
C HIS A 78 -29.17 -30.25 13.18
N ALA A 79 -28.28 -29.53 12.53
CA ALA A 79 -28.49 -28.14 12.12
C ALA A 79 -29.65 -28.02 11.11
N VAL A 80 -29.64 -28.89 10.08
CA VAL A 80 -30.70 -28.93 9.04
C VAL A 80 -32.06 -29.34 9.60
N SER A 81 -32.11 -30.22 10.59
CA SER A 81 -33.38 -30.59 11.25
C SER A 81 -33.83 -29.54 12.28
N SER A 82 -32.90 -28.92 13.00
CA SER A 82 -33.21 -27.91 14.03
C SER A 82 -33.70 -26.59 13.45
N ILE A 83 -33.25 -26.19 12.26
CA ILE A 83 -33.72 -24.96 11.61
C ILE A 83 -35.24 -25.02 11.35
N THR A 84 -35.82 -26.21 11.15
CA THR A 84 -37.27 -26.38 10.97
C THR A 84 -38.07 -26.28 12.27
N LYS A 85 -37.41 -26.38 13.43
CA LYS A 85 -38.05 -26.20 14.76
C LYS A 85 -38.27 -24.73 15.11
N ILE A 86 -37.65 -23.80 14.37
CA ILE A 86 -37.80 -22.33 14.54
C ILE A 86 -39.22 -21.86 14.10
N GLY A 87 -40.01 -22.73 13.46
CA GLY A 87 -41.43 -22.51 13.18
C GLY A 87 -41.72 -21.66 11.93
N THR A 88 -40.72 -20.95 11.41
CA THR A 88 -40.78 -20.19 10.15
C THR A 88 -40.34 -21.00 8.93
N VAL A 89 -39.52 -22.04 9.11
CA VAL A 89 -39.03 -22.89 8.01
C VAL A 89 -39.73 -24.25 8.04
N LYS A 90 -40.30 -24.69 6.91
CA LYS A 90 -40.96 -26.00 6.82
C LYS A 90 -40.02 -27.10 6.35
N ASN A 91 -39.21 -26.81 5.33
CA ASN A 91 -38.19 -27.74 4.82
C ASN A 91 -36.84 -27.05 4.73
N ALA A 92 -35.80 -27.78 5.10
CA ALA A 92 -34.42 -27.38 4.90
C ALA A 92 -33.66 -28.56 4.31
N MET A 93 -32.82 -28.31 3.31
CA MET A 93 -32.13 -29.36 2.58
C MET A 93 -30.82 -28.85 1.98
N ILE A 94 -29.85 -29.76 1.87
CA ILE A 94 -28.55 -29.52 1.28
C ILE A 94 -28.35 -30.54 0.16
N TYR A 95 -28.06 -30.04 -1.04
CA TYR A 95 -27.77 -30.84 -2.21
C TYR A 95 -26.28 -30.89 -2.50
N THR A 96 -25.80 -32.04 -2.98
CA THR A 96 -24.47 -32.13 -3.60
C THR A 96 -24.46 -31.38 -4.94
N PRO A 97 -23.27 -31.11 -5.52
CA PRO A 97 -23.17 -30.50 -6.85
C PRO A 97 -23.84 -31.32 -7.96
N SER A 98 -23.99 -32.63 -7.75
CA SER A 98 -24.69 -33.57 -8.63
C SER A 98 -26.21 -33.64 -8.43
N GLY A 99 -26.78 -32.83 -7.54
CA GLY A 99 -28.23 -32.78 -7.31
C GLY A 99 -28.80 -33.90 -6.43
N ILE A 100 -27.96 -34.56 -5.63
CA ILE A 100 -28.37 -35.60 -4.67
C ILE A 100 -28.62 -34.95 -3.31
N THR A 101 -29.70 -35.31 -2.61
CA THR A 101 -29.97 -34.83 -1.24
C THR A 101 -28.91 -35.34 -0.26
N ALA A 102 -27.95 -34.48 0.10
CA ALA A 102 -26.92 -34.80 1.09
C ALA A 102 -27.49 -34.81 2.52
N PHE A 103 -28.35 -33.82 2.82
CA PHE A 103 -29.04 -33.65 4.10
C PHE A 103 -30.43 -33.07 3.85
N HIS A 104 -31.41 -33.48 4.65
CA HIS A 104 -32.78 -32.95 4.57
C HIS A 104 -33.43 -33.00 5.95
N SER A 105 -34.27 -32.03 6.25
CA SER A 105 -35.12 -31.99 7.45
C SER A 105 -36.10 -33.17 7.57
N ASN A 106 -36.33 -33.92 6.49
CA ASN A 106 -37.09 -35.15 6.47
C ASN A 106 -36.14 -36.28 6.04
N GLU A 107 -35.77 -37.14 6.98
CA GLU A 107 -34.74 -38.17 6.77
C GLU A 107 -35.11 -39.19 5.67
N SER A 108 -36.40 -39.39 5.40
CA SER A 108 -36.88 -40.29 4.34
C SER A 108 -36.56 -39.82 2.90
N LEU A 109 -36.05 -38.60 2.75
CA LEU A 109 -35.67 -37.99 1.48
C LEU A 109 -34.14 -37.92 1.28
N LYS A 110 -33.34 -38.36 2.25
CA LYS A 110 -31.86 -38.41 2.15
C LYS A 110 -31.41 -39.43 1.09
N GLY A 111 -30.45 -39.06 0.24
CA GLY A 111 -29.89 -39.92 -0.81
C GLY A 111 -30.73 -40.09 -2.09
N LYS A 112 -31.85 -39.36 -2.22
CA LYS A 112 -32.67 -39.35 -3.45
C LYS A 112 -32.14 -38.30 -4.44
N ILE A 113 -32.18 -38.60 -5.73
CA ILE A 113 -31.86 -37.66 -6.80
C ILE A 113 -33.01 -36.65 -6.90
N ALA A 114 -32.71 -35.35 -6.81
CA ALA A 114 -33.72 -34.32 -7.05
C ALA A 114 -34.19 -34.38 -8.51
N SER A 115 -35.50 -34.26 -8.76
CA SER A 115 -36.00 -34.07 -10.11
C SER A 115 -35.62 -32.68 -10.62
N VAL A 116 -34.47 -32.58 -11.28
CA VAL A 116 -33.84 -31.33 -11.75
C VAL A 116 -34.69 -30.57 -12.80
N LYS A 117 -35.83 -31.11 -13.26
CA LYS A 117 -36.79 -30.41 -14.14
C LYS A 117 -37.87 -29.60 -13.41
N GLN A 118 -38.03 -29.72 -12.09
CA GLN A 118 -38.98 -28.90 -11.32
C GLN A 118 -38.36 -28.18 -10.11
N ASP A 119 -37.16 -28.59 -9.69
CA ASP A 119 -36.46 -27.97 -8.56
C ASP A 119 -35.04 -27.57 -9.04
N GLY A 120 -34.93 -26.32 -9.52
CA GLY A 120 -33.74 -25.51 -9.80
C GLY A 120 -32.37 -26.19 -9.90
N CYS A 121 -31.93 -26.50 -11.12
CA CYS A 121 -30.52 -26.39 -11.50
C CYS A 121 -30.40 -25.49 -12.74
N ILE A 122 -30.41 -24.18 -12.53
CA ILE A 122 -30.16 -23.19 -13.59
C ILE A 122 -28.65 -22.89 -13.73
N GLU A 123 -27.82 -23.41 -12.81
CA GLU A 123 -26.36 -23.26 -12.84
C GLU A 123 -25.59 -24.50 -13.26
N CYS A 124 -26.22 -25.45 -13.95
CA CYS A 124 -25.45 -26.32 -14.85
C CYS A 124 -25.37 -25.74 -16.27
N HIS A 125 -26.25 -24.79 -16.69
CA HIS A 125 -26.30 -24.37 -18.11
C HIS A 125 -26.75 -22.93 -18.47
N SER A 126 -26.86 -21.93 -17.57
CA SER A 126 -27.28 -20.58 -18.00
C SER A 126 -26.50 -19.40 -17.41
N LYS A 127 -26.17 -18.40 -18.25
CA LYS A 127 -25.43 -17.16 -17.95
C LYS A 127 -26.22 -16.11 -17.13
N LYS A 128 -27.15 -16.49 -16.26
CA LYS A 128 -27.91 -15.54 -15.41
C LYS A 128 -27.79 -15.88 -13.93
N PRO A 129 -27.53 -14.91 -13.04
CA PRO A 129 -27.42 -15.15 -11.61
C PRO A 129 -28.73 -15.72 -11.05
N LEU A 130 -28.64 -16.74 -10.19
CA LEU A 130 -29.81 -17.31 -9.53
C LEU A 130 -30.50 -16.24 -8.66
N PRO A 131 -31.84 -16.09 -8.74
CA PRO A 131 -32.56 -15.26 -7.80
C PRO A 131 -32.45 -15.84 -6.38
N LEU A 132 -32.05 -14.99 -5.41
CA LEU A 132 -31.84 -15.36 -4.01
C LEU A 132 -33.11 -15.95 -3.36
N HIS A 133 -34.27 -15.46 -3.81
CA HIS A 133 -35.60 -15.89 -3.36
C HIS A 133 -36.51 -16.17 -4.56
N THR A 134 -37.30 -17.23 -4.48
CA THR A 134 -38.34 -17.56 -5.48
C THR A 134 -39.59 -18.04 -4.78
N ILE A 135 -40.76 -17.62 -5.27
CA ILE A 135 -42.04 -18.18 -4.84
C ILE A 135 -42.30 -19.43 -5.66
N THR A 136 -42.37 -20.58 -5.00
CA THR A 136 -42.64 -21.88 -5.62
C THR A 136 -43.93 -22.47 -5.09
N SER A 137 -44.69 -23.15 -5.94
CA SER A 137 -45.92 -23.84 -5.53
C SER A 137 -45.69 -25.34 -5.55
N ARG A 138 -45.85 -25.99 -4.41
CA ARG A 138 -45.69 -27.45 -4.26
C ARG A 138 -46.88 -27.99 -3.47
N ASN A 139 -47.57 -29.00 -4.00
CA ASN A 139 -48.75 -29.62 -3.37
C ASN A 139 -49.83 -28.61 -2.95
N ASN A 140 -50.19 -27.65 -3.82
CA ASN A 140 -51.14 -26.56 -3.55
C ASN A 140 -50.76 -25.61 -2.38
N ALA A 141 -49.52 -25.65 -1.90
CA ALA A 141 -48.99 -24.69 -0.95
C ALA A 141 -47.87 -23.86 -1.60
N GLU A 142 -47.94 -22.54 -1.40
CA GLU A 142 -46.87 -21.64 -1.85
C GLU A 142 -45.79 -21.49 -0.77
N TYR A 143 -44.55 -21.54 -1.22
CA TYR A 143 -43.36 -21.41 -0.39
C TYR A 143 -42.49 -20.29 -0.93
N LEU A 144 -41.94 -19.49 -0.01
CA LEU A 144 -40.78 -18.65 -0.26
C LEU A 144 -39.54 -19.53 -0.15
N ARG A 145 -39.01 -19.93 -1.30
CA ARG A 145 -37.79 -20.72 -1.41
C ARG A 145 -36.59 -19.81 -1.54
N SER A 146 -35.60 -20.03 -0.70
CA SER A 146 -34.35 -19.28 -0.71
C SER A 146 -33.15 -20.19 -0.93
N PHE A 147 -32.14 -19.70 -1.66
CA PHE A 147 -31.00 -20.48 -2.10
C PHE A 147 -29.68 -19.85 -1.65
N LYS A 148 -28.72 -20.69 -1.24
CA LYS A 148 -27.33 -20.26 -1.02
C LYS A 148 -26.32 -21.33 -1.45
N LEU A 149 -25.24 -20.86 -2.07
CA LEU A 149 -24.13 -21.71 -2.55
C LEU A 149 -23.19 -22.05 -1.39
N LEU A 150 -22.82 -23.32 -1.26
CA LEU A 150 -21.70 -23.74 -0.42
C LEU A 150 -20.42 -23.70 -1.25
N ASN A 151 -19.66 -22.61 -1.12
CA ASN A 151 -18.40 -22.43 -1.85
C ASN A 151 -17.26 -23.24 -1.20
N ASN A 152 -16.36 -23.78 -2.01
CA ASN A 152 -15.17 -24.45 -1.52
C ASN A 152 -14.12 -23.41 -1.05
N LYS A 153 -14.13 -23.11 0.25
CA LYS A 153 -13.22 -22.13 0.87
C LYS A 153 -11.82 -22.74 1.08
N PRO A 154 -10.74 -21.95 1.21
CA PRO A 154 -9.37 -22.47 1.41
C PRO A 154 -9.20 -23.45 2.57
N LEU A 155 -9.98 -23.27 3.64
CA LEU A 155 -10.01 -24.15 4.81
C LEU A 155 -10.60 -25.55 4.52
N CYS A 156 -11.31 -25.71 3.41
CA CYS A 156 -11.94 -26.97 2.98
C CYS A 156 -11.06 -27.79 2.03
N TYR A 157 -9.92 -27.26 1.56
CA TYR A 157 -9.04 -27.88 0.56
C TYR A 157 -8.30 -29.13 1.06
N SER A 158 -8.30 -29.38 2.37
CA SER A 158 -7.73 -30.59 2.98
C SER A 158 -8.61 -31.82 2.73
N CYS A 159 -9.92 -31.64 2.55
CA CYS A 159 -10.89 -32.73 2.35
C CYS A 159 -11.56 -32.69 0.96
N HIS A 160 -11.58 -31.53 0.29
CA HIS A 160 -12.20 -31.34 -1.02
C HIS A 160 -11.18 -30.84 -2.06
N SER A 161 -11.25 -31.34 -3.30
CA SER A 161 -10.33 -30.92 -4.37
C SER A 161 -10.39 -29.41 -4.62
N LYS A 162 -9.23 -28.78 -4.78
CA LYS A 162 -9.11 -27.36 -5.14
C LYS A 162 -9.81 -27.00 -6.47
N GLU A 163 -10.01 -27.98 -7.34
CA GLU A 163 -10.69 -27.81 -8.63
C GLU A 163 -12.22 -27.71 -8.48
N GLN A 164 -12.78 -28.25 -7.39
CA GLN A 164 -14.21 -28.20 -7.11
C GLN A 164 -14.56 -26.85 -6.48
N LYS A 165 -15.13 -25.91 -7.24
CA LYS A 165 -15.48 -24.57 -6.72
C LYS A 165 -16.71 -24.55 -5.81
N ILE A 166 -17.66 -25.47 -6.01
CA ILE A 166 -18.94 -25.53 -5.28
C ILE A 166 -19.05 -26.91 -4.60
N LEU A 167 -19.27 -26.90 -3.29
CA LEU A 167 -19.44 -28.10 -2.45
C LEU A 167 -20.90 -28.55 -2.37
N GLY A 168 -21.85 -27.66 -2.64
CA GLY A 168 -23.28 -27.97 -2.65
C GLY A 168 -24.17 -26.73 -2.63
N PHE A 169 -25.46 -26.93 -2.41
CA PHE A 169 -26.48 -25.87 -2.35
C PHE A 169 -27.36 -26.06 -1.12
N ILE A 170 -27.60 -25.00 -0.36
CA ILE A 170 -28.54 -24.98 0.76
C ILE A 170 -29.85 -24.37 0.25
N ILE A 171 -30.97 -25.04 0.53
CA ILE A 171 -32.31 -24.58 0.19
C ILE A 171 -33.19 -24.58 1.43
N LEU A 172 -33.85 -23.45 1.67
CA LEU A 172 -34.88 -23.28 2.72
C LEU A 172 -36.23 -22.98 2.08
N ASP A 173 -37.25 -23.75 2.46
CA ASP A 173 -38.65 -23.50 2.08
C ASP A 173 -39.45 -22.98 3.29
N MET A 174 -39.90 -21.73 3.19
CA MET A 174 -40.80 -21.10 4.16
C MET A 174 -42.23 -21.07 3.62
N PRO A 175 -43.24 -21.62 4.31
CA PRO A 175 -44.62 -21.59 3.83
C PRO A 175 -45.16 -20.15 3.88
N LEU A 176 -45.76 -19.69 2.79
CA LEU A 176 -46.36 -18.34 2.72
C LEU A 176 -47.74 -18.26 3.38
N LEU A 177 -48.39 -19.40 3.65
CA LEU A 177 -49.75 -19.44 4.22
C LEU A 177 -49.88 -18.68 5.57
N PRO A 178 -48.97 -18.83 6.55
CA PRO A 178 -49.07 -18.08 7.81
C PRO A 178 -48.88 -16.57 7.61
N ILE A 179 -48.04 -16.17 6.64
CA ILE A 179 -47.83 -14.78 6.28
C ILE A 179 -49.08 -14.21 5.61
N LYS A 180 -49.65 -14.93 4.64
CA LYS A 180 -50.92 -14.55 3.98
C LYS A 180 -52.09 -14.46 4.97
N GLN A 181 -52.18 -15.37 5.95
CA GLN A 181 -53.20 -15.34 7.00
C GLN A 181 -53.01 -14.15 7.97
N LYS A 182 -51.77 -13.80 8.33
CA LYS A 182 -51.47 -12.58 9.09
C LYS A 182 -51.90 -11.33 8.33
N ILE A 183 -51.59 -11.26 7.03
CA ILE A 183 -51.98 -10.15 6.15
C ILE A 183 -53.51 -10.04 6.09
N SER A 184 -54.24 -11.14 5.89
CA SER A 184 -55.70 -11.12 5.77
C SER A 184 -56.42 -10.74 7.08
N ARG A 185 -55.91 -11.18 8.23
CA ARG A 185 -56.48 -10.82 9.54
C ARG A 185 -56.30 -9.34 9.86
N LEU A 186 -55.13 -8.78 9.54
CA LEU A 186 -54.85 -7.36 9.71
C LEU A 186 -55.66 -6.50 8.72
N LEU A 187 -55.87 -6.99 7.50
CA LEU A 187 -56.73 -6.36 6.50
C LEU A 187 -58.18 -6.23 6.99
N LEU A 188 -58.76 -7.29 7.58
CA LEU A 188 -60.11 -7.23 8.13
C LEU A 188 -60.23 -6.22 9.28
N TRP A 189 -59.24 -6.17 10.17
CA TRP A 189 -59.22 -5.20 11.26
C TRP A 189 -59.14 -3.75 10.74
N ARG A 190 -58.31 -3.53 9.73
CA ARG A 190 -58.16 -2.22 9.07
C ARG A 190 -59.42 -1.80 8.31
N ILE A 191 -60.09 -2.73 7.63
CA ILE A 191 -61.39 -2.47 6.98
C ILE A 191 -62.43 -2.06 8.03
N SER A 192 -62.51 -2.78 9.17
CA SER A 192 -63.48 -2.47 10.22
C SER A 192 -63.26 -1.10 10.88
N SER A 193 -62.00 -0.71 11.15
CA SER A 193 -61.71 0.62 11.74
C SER A 193 -61.95 1.77 10.76
N THR A 194 -61.70 1.55 9.47
CA THR A 194 -61.95 2.56 8.42
C THR A 194 -63.45 2.76 8.20
N ILE A 195 -64.25 1.68 8.16
CA ILE A 195 -65.71 1.76 8.07
C ILE A 195 -66.30 2.47 9.30
N ALA A 196 -65.81 2.17 10.51
CA ALA A 196 -66.27 2.82 11.73
C ALA A 196 -66.00 4.34 11.71
N LEU A 197 -64.80 4.76 11.27
CA LEU A 197 -64.45 6.18 11.14
C LEU A 197 -65.31 6.91 10.10
N LEU A 198 -65.57 6.27 8.95
CA LEU A 198 -66.41 6.84 7.89
C LEU A 198 -67.87 6.99 8.34
N LEU A 199 -68.42 5.99 9.04
CA LEU A 199 -69.78 6.08 9.60
C LEU A 199 -69.91 7.18 10.66
N ILE A 200 -68.87 7.41 11.47
CA ILE A 200 -68.84 8.50 12.46
C ILE A 200 -68.80 9.88 11.77
N LEU A 201 -67.98 10.03 10.72
CA LEU A 201 -67.90 11.27 9.94
C LEU A 201 -69.20 11.58 9.19
N GLU A 202 -69.84 10.57 8.61
CA GLU A 202 -71.12 10.70 7.91
C GLU A 202 -72.26 11.03 8.88
N LEU A 203 -72.27 10.40 10.06
CA LEU A 203 -73.23 10.71 11.13
C LEU A 203 -73.05 12.15 11.64
N CYS A 204 -71.82 12.62 11.82
CA CYS A 204 -71.53 14.01 12.19
C CYS A 204 -72.00 15.01 11.12
N LEU A 205 -71.82 14.70 9.83
CA LEU A 205 -72.23 15.57 8.72
C LEU A 205 -73.77 15.66 8.59
N ILE A 206 -74.48 14.53 8.73
CA ILE A 206 -75.94 14.47 8.73
C ILE A 206 -76.53 15.22 9.94
N ILE A 207 -75.97 15.05 11.13
CA ILE A 207 -76.44 15.73 12.35
C ILE A 207 -76.25 17.26 12.21
N SER A 208 -75.14 17.70 11.64
CA SER A 208 -74.82 19.13 11.50
C SER A 208 -75.77 19.83 10.53
N ILE A 209 -76.08 19.24 9.37
CA ILE A 209 -76.98 19.87 8.37
C ILE A 209 -78.45 19.82 8.81
N ARG A 210 -78.89 18.74 9.49
CA ARG A 210 -80.28 18.59 9.98
C ARG A 210 -80.64 19.59 11.09
N LYS A 211 -79.66 19.99 11.92
CA LYS A 211 -79.87 20.89 13.07
C LYS A 211 -79.74 22.38 12.71
N LEU A 212 -78.95 22.72 11.69
CA LEU A 212 -78.67 24.12 11.30
C LEU A 212 -79.56 24.66 10.17
N ILE A 213 -80.12 23.81 9.29
CA ILE A 213 -80.82 24.29 8.08
C ILE A 213 -82.28 23.80 7.97
N HIS A 214 -82.57 22.54 8.30
CA HIS A 214 -83.84 21.89 7.90
C HIS A 214 -85.03 22.14 8.86
N ALA A 215 -84.79 22.52 10.12
CA ALA A 215 -85.84 22.68 11.14
C ALA A 215 -86.53 24.07 11.19
N PRO A 216 -85.86 25.21 10.92
CA PRO A 216 -86.53 26.53 11.01
C PRO A 216 -87.41 26.87 9.78
N LEU A 217 -87.05 26.39 8.59
CA LEU A 217 -87.64 26.85 7.32
C LEU A 217 -89.01 26.23 6.96
N ASN A 218 -89.40 25.08 7.52
CA ASN A 218 -90.71 24.46 7.23
C ASN A 218 -91.87 25.00 8.08
N LYS A 219 -91.60 25.72 9.18
CA LYS A 219 -92.65 26.28 10.07
C LYS A 219 -93.09 27.70 9.69
N LEU A 220 -92.34 28.41 8.85
CA LEU A 220 -92.63 29.80 8.46
C LEU A 220 -93.62 29.89 7.29
N ASN A 221 -93.72 28.84 6.45
CA ASN A 221 -94.47 28.87 5.19
C ASN A 221 -95.97 28.48 5.33
N GLU A 222 -96.41 28.09 6.53
CA GLU A 222 -97.80 27.64 6.81
C GLU A 222 -98.69 28.75 7.40
N HIS A 223 -98.11 29.77 8.06
CA HIS A 223 -98.86 30.79 8.81
C HIS A 223 -99.23 32.06 8.02
N ILE A 224 -98.61 32.30 6.86
CA ILE A 224 -98.87 33.49 6.03
C ILE A 224 -100.18 33.36 5.23
N ALA A 225 -100.77 32.16 5.15
CA ALA A 225 -102.01 31.92 4.41
C ALA A 225 -103.31 32.32 5.16
N HIS A 226 -103.28 32.48 6.49
CA HIS A 226 -104.48 32.75 7.31
C HIS A 226 -104.73 34.23 7.66
N LEU A 227 -103.78 35.13 7.38
CA LEU A 227 -103.84 36.54 7.79
C LEU A 227 -104.58 37.47 6.79
N ILE A 228 -105.01 36.95 5.64
CA ILE A 228 -105.74 37.73 4.62
C ILE A 228 -107.26 37.74 4.91
N THR A 229 -107.75 36.98 5.91
CA THR A 229 -109.18 36.70 6.10
C THR A 229 -109.82 37.16 7.44
N GLY A 230 -109.07 37.74 8.38
CA GLY A 230 -109.65 38.49 9.52
C GLY A 230 -110.18 37.73 10.77
N ASP A 231 -109.48 36.69 11.28
CA ASP A 231 -109.80 36.01 12.56
C ASP A 231 -108.58 36.01 13.55
N LEU A 232 -108.80 36.25 14.85
CA LEU A 232 -107.82 36.62 15.91
C LEU A 232 -107.80 35.67 17.14
N ARG A 233 -107.56 34.35 16.99
CA ARG A 233 -107.67 33.41 18.14
C ARG A 233 -106.55 32.37 18.33
N HIS A 234 -105.42 32.46 17.63
CA HIS A 234 -104.33 31.45 17.74
C HIS A 234 -102.92 32.06 17.71
N PRO A 235 -102.07 31.87 18.75
CA PRO A 235 -100.72 32.41 18.81
C PRO A 235 -99.65 31.52 18.14
N LEU A 236 -98.66 32.15 17.49
CA LEU A 236 -97.45 31.50 16.96
C LEU A 236 -96.32 31.33 17.99
N ALA A 237 -95.74 30.13 18.10
CA ALA A 237 -94.60 29.83 18.97
C ALA A 237 -93.24 30.18 18.30
N SER A 238 -92.42 31.04 18.92
CA SER A 238 -91.16 31.51 18.32
C SER A 238 -89.94 30.62 18.65
N PHE A 239 -89.38 30.00 17.61
CA PHE A 239 -88.09 29.30 17.56
C PHE A 239 -86.94 30.26 17.18
N ASN A 240 -85.70 29.81 17.41
CA ASN A 240 -84.38 30.39 17.08
C ASN A 240 -84.32 31.90 16.80
N LYS A 241 -83.55 32.61 17.63
CA LYS A 241 -83.11 34.01 17.43
C LYS A 241 -82.04 34.13 16.33
N ASP A 242 -82.20 33.40 15.24
CA ASP A 242 -81.60 33.74 13.95
C ASP A 242 -82.47 34.82 13.28
N GLU A 243 -82.12 35.22 12.06
CA GLU A 243 -82.86 36.25 11.33
C GLU A 243 -84.36 35.91 11.12
N ILE A 244 -84.78 34.65 11.37
CA ILE A 244 -86.16 34.16 11.23
C ILE A 244 -86.98 34.20 12.54
N GLY A 245 -86.37 34.06 13.74
CA GLY A 245 -87.08 34.27 15.01
C GLY A 245 -87.38 35.73 15.35
N THR A 246 -86.54 36.65 14.85
CA THR A 246 -86.74 38.10 15.01
C THR A 246 -87.92 38.63 14.18
N LEU A 247 -88.35 37.89 13.15
CA LEU A 247 -89.53 38.18 12.33
C LEU A 247 -90.84 37.63 12.94
N ALA A 248 -90.78 36.53 13.70
CA ALA A 248 -91.93 35.91 14.37
C ALA A 248 -92.31 36.57 15.72
N SER A 249 -91.38 37.32 16.34
CA SER A 249 -91.61 38.03 17.60
C SER A 249 -92.46 39.30 17.45
N ASN A 250 -92.36 40.01 16.32
CA ASN A 250 -92.99 41.33 16.17
C ASN A 250 -94.50 41.25 15.86
N ILE A 251 -94.98 40.08 15.43
CA ILE A 251 -96.38 39.88 15.01
C ILE A 251 -97.30 39.47 16.17
N ASN A 252 -96.78 38.89 17.27
CA ASN A 252 -97.61 38.41 18.39
C ASN A 252 -97.76 39.40 19.57
N VAL A 253 -96.77 40.26 19.85
CA VAL A 253 -96.83 41.15 21.05
C VAL A 253 -97.80 42.33 20.86
N LEU A 254 -98.06 42.74 19.61
CA LEU A 254 -99.04 43.79 19.30
C LEU A 254 -100.48 43.38 19.65
N SER A 255 -100.78 42.08 19.67
CA SER A 255 -102.16 41.57 19.77
C SER A 255 -102.65 41.36 21.21
N THR A 256 -101.78 41.33 22.22
CA THR A 256 -102.17 40.90 23.59
C THR A 256 -102.20 42.01 24.64
N ASN A 257 -101.42 43.09 24.51
CA ASN A 257 -101.35 44.13 25.56
C ASN A 257 -102.50 45.14 25.56
N LEU A 258 -103.30 45.21 24.48
CA LEU A 258 -104.49 46.07 24.43
C LEU A 258 -105.66 45.54 25.29
N THR A 259 -105.58 44.31 25.80
CA THR A 259 -106.69 43.67 26.54
C THR A 259 -106.48 43.61 28.07
N SER A 260 -105.25 43.76 28.59
CA SER A 260 -104.94 43.70 30.05
C SER A 260 -104.88 45.04 30.79
N MET A 261 -105.18 46.15 30.10
CA MET A 261 -105.31 47.51 30.65
C MET A 261 -106.41 47.67 31.72
N LEU A 262 -107.29 46.67 31.90
CA LEU A 262 -108.43 46.71 32.84
C LEU A 262 -108.23 45.89 34.12
N HIS A 263 -107.16 45.09 34.23
CA HIS A 263 -106.77 44.37 35.47
C HIS A 263 -105.71 45.12 36.30
N GLU A 264 -105.24 46.26 35.77
CA GLU A 264 -104.08 47.07 36.18
C GLU A 264 -104.33 47.94 37.43
N PHE A 265 -105.57 48.09 37.89
CA PHE A 265 -105.91 48.99 39.01
C PHE A 265 -105.81 48.34 40.40
N PHE A 266 -105.92 47.01 40.50
CA PHE A 266 -105.83 46.26 41.77
C PHE A 266 -104.46 45.58 42.00
N SER A 267 -103.58 45.48 40.99
CA SER A 267 -102.20 44.94 41.12
C SER A 267 -101.11 46.02 41.32
N LEU A 268 -101.47 47.31 41.17
CA LEU A 268 -100.56 48.47 41.20
C LEU A 268 -99.84 48.65 42.54
N ASN A 269 -100.49 48.29 43.66
CA ASN A 269 -99.88 48.38 45.00
C ASN A 269 -98.95 47.20 45.34
N SER A 270 -99.01 46.09 44.58
CA SER A 270 -98.11 44.94 44.74
C SER A 270 -96.91 45.03 43.79
N THR A 271 -97.07 45.62 42.60
CA THR A 271 -96.00 45.80 41.61
C THR A 271 -94.96 46.82 42.06
N MET A 272 -95.35 47.88 42.77
CA MET A 272 -94.45 48.93 43.25
C MET A 272 -93.38 48.43 44.26
N ALA A 273 -93.69 47.42 45.08
CA ALA A 273 -92.72 46.78 45.96
C ALA A 273 -91.70 45.91 45.18
N SER A 274 -92.18 45.17 44.18
CA SER A 274 -91.33 44.30 43.34
C SER A 274 -90.39 45.07 42.41
N THR A 275 -90.78 46.26 41.92
CA THR A 275 -89.92 47.10 41.07
C THR A 275 -88.75 47.73 41.84
N SER A 276 -88.92 48.04 43.13
CA SER A 276 -87.83 48.51 43.99
C SER A 276 -86.81 47.40 44.24
N GLU A 277 -87.29 46.17 44.50
CA GLU A 277 -86.44 44.99 44.69
C GLU A 277 -85.70 44.58 43.40
N GLN A 278 -86.36 44.65 42.23
CA GLN A 278 -85.72 44.43 40.93
C GLN A 278 -84.68 45.51 40.60
N LEU A 279 -84.95 46.78 40.89
CA LEU A 279 -84.01 47.88 40.59
C LEU A 279 -82.77 47.84 41.52
N GLY A 280 -82.95 47.45 42.79
CA GLY A 280 -81.84 47.14 43.70
C GLY A 280 -81.00 45.95 43.21
N SER A 281 -81.64 44.87 42.77
CA SER A 281 -80.99 43.70 42.16
C SER A 281 -80.20 44.03 40.89
N VAL A 282 -80.75 44.87 40.00
CA VAL A 282 -80.06 45.33 38.78
C VAL A 282 -78.87 46.22 39.13
N THR A 283 -79.03 47.16 40.07
CA THR A 283 -77.95 48.05 40.53
C THR A 283 -76.82 47.26 41.21
N GLN A 284 -77.15 46.26 42.03
CA GLN A 284 -76.18 45.37 42.65
C GLN A 284 -75.47 44.48 41.61
N LYS A 285 -76.19 43.94 40.61
CA LYS A 285 -75.60 43.17 39.50
C LYS A 285 -74.68 44.03 38.63
N LEU A 286 -75.08 45.27 38.32
CA LEU A 286 -74.26 46.23 37.58
C LEU A 286 -73.00 46.59 38.35
N ASN A 287 -73.09 46.84 39.65
CA ASN A 287 -71.92 47.13 40.50
C ASN A 287 -70.95 45.93 40.57
N VAL A 288 -71.48 44.71 40.73
CA VAL A 288 -70.67 43.47 40.65
C VAL A 288 -70.07 43.27 39.26
N PHE A 289 -70.76 43.67 38.19
CA PHE A 289 -70.26 43.61 36.82
C PHE A 289 -69.11 44.60 36.59
N THR A 290 -69.26 45.87 36.98
CA THR A 290 -68.19 46.88 36.85
C THR A 290 -66.96 46.54 37.69
N LEU A 291 -67.13 45.96 38.89
CA LEU A 291 -66.01 45.44 39.70
C LEU A 291 -65.33 44.23 39.05
N LYS A 292 -66.10 43.35 38.39
CA LYS A 292 -65.54 42.22 37.62
C LYS A 292 -64.84 42.69 36.34
N GLU A 293 -65.35 43.73 35.69
CA GLU A 293 -64.77 44.33 34.48
C GLU A 293 -63.38 44.90 34.75
N ASP A 294 -63.19 45.64 35.85
CA ASP A 294 -61.87 46.17 36.25
C ASP A 294 -60.87 45.04 36.56
N GLY A 295 -61.35 43.95 37.19
CA GLY A 295 -60.56 42.74 37.40
C GLY A 295 -60.17 42.01 36.11
N GLN A 296 -60.97 42.08 35.04
CA GLN A 296 -60.63 41.53 33.73
C GLN A 296 -59.69 42.46 32.96
N ILE A 297 -59.90 43.78 33.01
CA ILE A 297 -58.98 44.79 32.45
C ILE A 297 -57.57 44.60 33.02
N TYR A 298 -57.46 44.41 34.33
CA TYR A 298 -56.19 44.12 35.00
C TYR A 298 -55.52 42.84 34.46
N LYS A 299 -56.29 41.77 34.23
CA LYS A 299 -55.77 40.52 33.63
C LYS A 299 -55.28 40.73 32.20
N VAL A 300 -56.01 41.49 31.37
CA VAL A 300 -55.60 41.80 29.99
C VAL A 300 -54.32 42.65 29.99
N LEU A 301 -54.21 43.67 30.85
CA LEU A 301 -52.99 44.46 30.99
C LEU A 301 -51.79 43.62 31.44
N LYS A 302 -52.01 42.68 32.38
CA LYS A 302 -50.98 41.73 32.79
C LYS A 302 -50.53 40.84 31.62
N SER A 303 -51.47 40.32 30.82
CA SER A 303 -51.15 39.56 29.60
C SER A 303 -50.40 40.40 28.56
N ILE A 304 -50.76 41.67 28.35
CA ILE A 304 -50.05 42.57 27.44
C ILE A 304 -48.63 42.83 27.89
N ASN A 305 -48.41 43.08 29.18
CA ASN A 305 -47.06 43.22 29.72
C ASN A 305 -46.25 41.93 29.53
N SER A 306 -46.85 40.75 29.74
CA SER A 306 -46.19 39.49 29.41
C SER A 306 -45.87 39.34 27.92
N ILE A 307 -46.75 39.75 27.01
CA ILE A 307 -46.49 39.75 25.56
C ILE A 307 -45.37 40.73 25.19
N ARG A 308 -45.31 41.90 25.84
CA ARG A 308 -44.23 42.88 25.68
C ARG A 308 -42.88 42.31 26.12
N ASP A 309 -42.85 41.66 27.28
CA ASP A 309 -41.63 41.01 27.79
C ASP A 309 -41.18 39.91 26.84
N TYR A 310 -42.12 39.06 26.36
CA TYR A 310 -41.82 38.07 25.31
C TYR A 310 -41.30 38.71 24.03
N SER A 311 -41.93 39.78 23.54
CA SER A 311 -41.48 40.51 22.35
C SER A 311 -40.05 41.04 22.52
N HIS A 312 -39.70 41.53 23.71
CA HIS A 312 -38.35 41.97 24.02
C HIS A 312 -37.37 40.79 24.06
N THR A 313 -37.74 39.65 24.66
CA THR A 313 -36.93 38.43 24.64
C THR A 313 -36.72 37.90 23.22
N VAL A 314 -37.76 37.88 22.38
CA VAL A 314 -37.64 37.45 20.97
C VAL A 314 -36.68 38.39 20.21
N LYS A 315 -36.73 39.70 20.47
CA LYS A 315 -35.79 40.67 19.88
C LYS A 315 -34.34 40.39 20.29
N ILE A 316 -34.07 40.14 21.58
CA ILE A 316 -32.72 39.77 22.05
C ILE A 316 -32.25 38.48 21.39
N ASN A 317 -33.11 37.45 21.34
CA ASN A 317 -32.78 36.19 20.68
C ASN A 317 -32.47 36.40 19.19
N GLN A 318 -33.17 37.33 18.54
CA GLN A 318 -32.97 37.66 17.14
C GLN A 318 -31.66 38.40 16.87
N ASP A 319 -31.29 39.37 17.71
CA ASP A 319 -29.98 40.04 17.66
C ASP A 319 -28.85 38.99 17.84
N SER A 320 -29.04 38.05 18.77
CA SER A 320 -28.12 36.93 18.99
C SER A 320 -28.00 36.02 17.76
N ILE A 321 -29.13 35.60 17.18
CA ILE A 321 -29.17 34.79 15.94
C ILE A 321 -28.51 35.52 14.78
N ALA A 322 -28.73 36.83 14.62
CA ALA A 322 -28.09 37.64 13.58
C ALA A 322 -26.56 37.70 13.74
N SER A 323 -26.07 37.87 14.98
CA SER A 323 -24.63 37.84 15.25
C SER A 323 -24.03 36.46 14.95
N SER A 324 -24.74 35.38 15.32
CA SER A 324 -24.32 34.00 15.10
C SER A 324 -24.32 33.62 13.61
N SER A 325 -25.31 34.06 12.83
CA SER A 325 -25.36 33.88 11.38
C SER A 325 -24.20 34.63 10.68
N ASN A 326 -23.94 35.88 11.05
CA ASN A 326 -22.78 36.62 10.52
C ASN A 326 -21.45 35.93 10.83
N GLN A 327 -21.29 35.41 12.04
CA GLN A 327 -20.10 34.63 12.41
C GLN A 327 -20.00 33.33 11.58
N SER A 328 -21.12 32.65 11.34
CA SER A 328 -21.17 31.44 10.50
C SER A 328 -20.77 31.73 9.05
N VAL A 329 -21.28 32.80 8.45
CA VAL A 329 -20.89 33.24 7.09
C VAL A 329 -19.39 33.51 6.98
N ASN A 330 -18.80 34.18 7.97
CA ASN A 330 -17.36 34.43 7.98
C ASN A 330 -16.55 33.13 8.12
N SER A 331 -17.03 32.21 8.96
CA SER A 331 -16.40 30.88 9.13
C SER A 331 -16.46 30.07 7.84
N LEU A 332 -17.60 30.07 7.14
CA LEU A 332 -17.75 29.42 5.83
C LEU A 332 -16.81 30.00 4.77
N LYS A 333 -16.54 31.32 4.78
CA LYS A 333 -15.57 31.94 3.86
C LYS A 333 -14.15 31.44 4.11
N GLU A 334 -13.72 31.36 5.37
CA GLU A 334 -12.40 30.84 5.72
C GLU A 334 -12.27 29.35 5.37
N ILE A 335 -13.29 28.53 5.66
CA ILE A 335 -13.27 27.11 5.25
C ILE A 335 -13.17 26.99 3.73
N ASN A 336 -13.93 27.78 2.96
CA ASN A 336 -13.86 27.76 1.50
C ASN A 336 -12.45 28.09 0.97
N LYS A 337 -11.79 29.09 1.57
CA LYS A 337 -10.41 29.45 1.27
C LYS A 337 -9.45 28.30 1.58
N HIS A 338 -9.61 27.63 2.73
CA HIS A 338 -8.81 26.46 3.08
C HIS A 338 -9.02 25.29 2.11
N LEU A 339 -10.25 25.04 1.64
CA LEU A 339 -10.50 24.00 0.63
C LEU A 339 -9.79 24.30 -0.70
N GLN A 340 -9.74 25.56 -1.15
CA GLN A 340 -9.01 25.93 -2.37
C GLN A 340 -7.50 25.65 -2.24
N ILE A 341 -6.93 25.94 -1.06
CA ILE A 341 -5.53 25.61 -0.77
C ILE A 341 -5.32 24.10 -0.79
N LEU A 342 -6.23 23.31 -0.19
CA LEU A 342 -6.16 21.85 -0.21
C LEU A 342 -6.17 21.27 -1.63
N VAL A 343 -7.02 21.78 -2.53
CA VAL A 343 -7.00 21.37 -3.95
C VAL A 343 -5.62 21.59 -4.59
N THR A 344 -4.98 22.73 -4.28
CA THR A 344 -3.64 23.05 -4.78
C THR A 344 -2.60 22.07 -4.22
N HIS A 345 -2.64 21.77 -2.92
CA HIS A 345 -1.76 20.79 -2.30
C HIS A 345 -1.96 19.37 -2.87
N PHE A 346 -3.18 18.93 -3.15
CA PHE A 346 -3.43 17.61 -3.76
C PHE A 346 -2.88 17.51 -5.18
N ASN A 347 -2.96 18.59 -5.97
CA ASN A 347 -2.33 18.60 -7.30
C ASN A 347 -0.79 18.51 -7.21
N GLN A 348 -0.18 19.22 -6.26
CA GLN A 348 1.25 19.13 -6.00
C GLN A 348 1.65 17.74 -5.51
N LEU A 349 0.86 17.13 -4.62
CA LEU A 349 1.07 15.77 -4.14
C LEU A 349 1.02 14.77 -5.30
N LYS A 350 0.03 14.89 -6.20
CA LYS A 350 -0.10 14.04 -7.38
C LYS A 350 1.13 14.13 -8.29
N GLU A 351 1.62 15.34 -8.55
CA GLU A 351 2.85 15.54 -9.34
C GLU A 351 4.08 14.94 -8.65
N PHE A 352 4.20 15.12 -7.33
CA PHE A 352 5.27 14.55 -6.53
C PHE A 352 5.28 13.01 -6.53
N VAL A 353 4.10 12.39 -6.38
CA VAL A 353 3.95 10.92 -6.46
C VAL A 353 4.34 10.42 -7.85
N ALA A 354 3.92 11.09 -8.92
CA ALA A 354 4.29 10.72 -10.29
C ALA A 354 5.82 10.78 -10.52
N LYS A 355 6.46 11.89 -10.13
CA LYS A 355 7.92 12.02 -10.19
C LYS A 355 8.65 10.97 -9.36
N SER A 356 8.10 10.60 -8.21
CA SER A 356 8.67 9.55 -7.35
C SER A 356 8.55 8.17 -7.99
N HIS A 357 7.45 7.90 -8.71
CA HIS A 357 7.25 6.64 -9.45
C HIS A 357 8.29 6.49 -10.58
N ASP A 358 8.52 7.56 -11.34
CA ASP A 358 9.55 7.59 -12.38
C ASP A 358 10.94 7.35 -11.78
N SER A 359 11.26 8.02 -10.67
CA SER A 359 12.54 7.87 -9.96
C SER A 359 12.77 6.43 -9.47
N ILE A 360 11.74 5.78 -8.91
CA ILE A 360 11.84 4.37 -8.49
C ILE A 360 12.04 3.44 -9.68
N THR A 361 11.40 3.72 -10.81
CA THR A 361 11.59 2.95 -12.04
C THR A 361 13.02 3.07 -12.56
N ASP A 362 13.62 4.25 -12.49
CA ASP A 362 15.02 4.44 -12.87
C ASP A 362 16.00 3.78 -11.89
N LEU A 363 15.69 3.80 -10.59
CA LEU A 363 16.47 3.06 -9.58
C LEU A 363 16.44 1.55 -9.85
N PHE A 364 15.29 0.98 -10.22
CA PHE A 364 15.21 -0.42 -10.65
C PHE A 364 16.14 -0.74 -11.83
N LYS A 365 16.24 0.15 -12.82
CA LYS A 365 17.16 -0.04 -13.96
C LYS A 365 18.62 -0.01 -13.50
N ILE A 366 18.97 0.91 -12.61
CA ILE A 366 20.32 1.02 -12.05
C ILE A 366 20.68 -0.25 -11.29
N THR A 367 19.82 -0.74 -10.40
CA THR A 367 20.08 -1.95 -9.62
C THR A 367 20.18 -3.20 -10.51
N LYS A 368 19.45 -3.25 -11.62
CA LYS A 368 19.65 -4.29 -12.64
C LYS A 368 21.04 -4.21 -13.29
N LEU A 369 21.48 -3.01 -13.69
CA LEU A 369 22.83 -2.82 -14.24
C LEU A 369 23.92 -3.17 -13.23
N VAL A 370 23.72 -2.87 -11.95
CA VAL A 370 24.62 -3.29 -10.87
C VAL A 370 24.68 -4.81 -10.77
N SER A 371 23.54 -5.50 -10.84
CA SER A 371 23.47 -6.97 -10.87
C SER A 371 24.28 -7.57 -12.04
N ASP A 372 24.11 -7.04 -13.25
CA ASP A 372 24.88 -7.49 -14.43
C ASP A 372 26.38 -7.25 -14.23
N LYS A 373 26.75 -6.14 -13.56
CA LYS A 373 28.17 -5.84 -13.27
C LYS A 373 28.77 -6.78 -12.23
N ILE A 374 28.00 -7.20 -11.23
CA ILE A 374 28.41 -8.20 -10.23
C ILE A 374 28.73 -9.55 -10.91
N GLU A 375 27.90 -9.98 -11.86
CA GLU A 375 28.13 -11.22 -12.60
C GLU A 375 29.45 -11.18 -13.39
N ASN A 376 29.70 -10.08 -14.10
CA ASN A 376 30.97 -9.86 -14.81
C ASN A 376 32.18 -9.82 -13.85
N LEU A 377 32.02 -9.20 -12.68
CA LEU A 377 33.05 -9.16 -11.64
C LEU A 377 33.35 -10.56 -11.10
N ASN A 378 32.33 -11.40 -10.92
CA ASN A 378 32.48 -12.78 -10.47
C ASN A 378 33.24 -13.63 -11.50
N GLU A 379 32.91 -13.51 -12.80
CA GLU A 379 33.64 -14.17 -13.87
C GLU A 379 35.12 -13.73 -13.91
N SER A 380 35.36 -12.41 -13.80
CA SER A 380 36.73 -11.86 -13.72
C SER A 380 37.48 -12.36 -12.49
N GLY A 381 36.80 -12.54 -11.36
CA GLY A 381 37.35 -13.12 -10.14
C GLY A 381 37.80 -14.57 -10.36
N ILE A 382 36.95 -15.40 -10.97
CA ILE A 382 37.28 -16.79 -11.32
C ILE A 382 38.50 -16.86 -12.25
N ASN A 383 38.55 -16.03 -13.29
CA ASN A 383 39.69 -15.96 -14.21
C ASN A 383 40.99 -15.55 -13.50
N THR A 384 40.90 -14.66 -12.51
CA THR A 384 42.05 -14.24 -11.69
C THR A 384 42.56 -15.40 -10.82
N VAL A 385 41.66 -16.20 -10.23
CA VAL A 385 42.03 -17.41 -9.47
C VAL A 385 42.77 -18.42 -10.35
N ASN A 386 42.28 -18.67 -11.56
CA ASN A 386 42.94 -19.58 -12.51
C ASN A 386 44.35 -19.06 -12.88
N SER A 387 44.47 -17.75 -13.12
CA SER A 387 45.76 -17.13 -13.40
C SER A 387 46.74 -17.27 -12.24
N ILE A 388 46.27 -17.11 -10.99
CA ILE A 388 47.09 -17.33 -9.78
C ILE A 388 47.63 -18.76 -9.73
N GLN A 389 46.78 -19.76 -9.99
CA GLN A 389 47.20 -21.17 -10.00
C GLN A 389 48.27 -21.45 -11.06
N GLU A 390 48.11 -20.87 -12.25
CA GLU A 390 49.09 -20.99 -13.32
C GLU A 390 50.42 -20.30 -12.95
N PHE A 391 50.36 -19.12 -12.34
CA PHE A 391 51.55 -18.43 -11.81
C PHE A 391 52.24 -19.22 -10.69
N GLU A 392 51.50 -19.84 -9.76
CA GLU A 392 52.07 -20.69 -8.70
C GLU A 392 52.86 -21.87 -9.32
N LYS A 393 52.32 -22.48 -10.39
CA LYS A 393 53.01 -23.54 -11.13
C LYS A 393 54.28 -23.03 -11.81
N ILE A 394 54.20 -21.92 -12.54
CA ILE A 394 55.35 -21.31 -13.22
C ILE A 394 56.46 -20.95 -12.22
N LEU A 395 56.11 -20.36 -11.07
CA LEU A 395 57.10 -20.02 -10.04
C LEU A 395 57.83 -21.25 -9.51
N THR A 396 57.14 -22.36 -9.35
CA THR A 396 57.74 -23.63 -8.95
C THR A 396 58.72 -24.14 -10.01
N GLU A 397 58.33 -24.12 -11.28
CA GLU A 397 59.20 -24.51 -12.40
C GLU A 397 60.44 -23.62 -12.52
N ILE A 398 60.29 -22.29 -12.39
CA ILE A 398 61.42 -21.34 -12.42
C ILE A 398 62.35 -21.60 -11.22
N LYS A 399 61.80 -21.92 -10.05
CA LYS A 399 62.59 -22.24 -8.86
C LYS A 399 63.47 -23.47 -9.10
N ASP A 400 62.91 -24.54 -9.64
CA ASP A 400 63.67 -25.75 -9.95
C ASP A 400 64.76 -25.49 -11.00
N ILE A 401 64.46 -24.71 -12.04
CA ILE A 401 65.44 -24.29 -13.06
C ILE A 401 66.58 -23.49 -12.42
N SER A 402 66.27 -22.53 -11.56
CA SER A 402 67.26 -21.68 -10.87
C SER A 402 68.18 -22.50 -9.95
N THR A 403 67.62 -23.46 -9.21
CA THR A 403 68.40 -24.38 -8.37
C THR A 403 69.35 -25.25 -9.21
N ASN A 404 68.85 -25.85 -10.30
CA ASN A 404 69.67 -26.66 -11.19
C ASN A 404 70.78 -25.84 -11.87
N ALA A 405 70.48 -24.61 -12.30
CA ALA A 405 71.46 -23.71 -12.92
C ALA A 405 72.55 -23.26 -11.94
N PHE A 406 72.19 -23.07 -10.66
CA PHE A 406 73.14 -22.78 -9.59
C PHE A 406 74.10 -23.96 -9.35
N GLU A 407 73.57 -25.18 -9.23
CA GLU A 407 74.40 -26.39 -9.08
C GLU A 407 75.33 -26.60 -10.28
N PHE A 408 74.80 -26.47 -11.49
CA PHE A 408 75.59 -26.58 -12.72
C PHE A 408 76.73 -25.56 -12.77
N SER A 409 76.45 -24.30 -12.38
CA SER A 409 77.48 -23.25 -12.33
C SER A 409 78.60 -23.60 -11.35
N LYS A 410 78.27 -24.15 -10.17
CA LYS A 410 79.24 -24.56 -9.16
C LYS A 410 80.10 -25.75 -9.60
N VAL A 411 79.50 -26.73 -10.26
CA VAL A 411 80.24 -27.88 -10.83
C VAL A 411 81.20 -27.41 -11.91
N ALA A 412 80.74 -26.54 -12.82
CA ALA A 412 81.57 -26.05 -13.91
C ALA A 412 82.69 -25.11 -13.44
N GLU A 413 82.44 -24.26 -12.43
CA GLU A 413 83.49 -23.47 -11.74
C GLU A 413 84.57 -24.38 -11.16
N THR A 414 84.17 -25.45 -10.45
CA THR A 414 85.10 -26.41 -9.86
C THR A 414 85.92 -27.13 -10.94
N ALA A 415 85.27 -27.58 -12.02
CA ALA A 415 85.94 -28.25 -13.13
C ALA A 415 86.93 -27.32 -13.87
N ALA A 416 86.58 -26.04 -14.05
CA ALA A 416 87.48 -25.05 -14.64
C ALA A 416 88.72 -24.81 -13.75
N ARG A 417 88.52 -24.72 -12.43
CA ARG A 417 89.61 -24.57 -11.45
C ARG A 417 90.53 -25.77 -11.42
N GLU A 418 89.98 -26.99 -11.43
CA GLU A 418 90.78 -28.23 -11.55
C GLU A 418 91.54 -28.30 -12.89
N GLY A 419 90.90 -27.85 -13.97
CA GLY A 419 91.53 -27.70 -15.28
C GLY A 419 92.72 -26.74 -15.25
N ASP A 420 92.56 -25.57 -14.64
CA ASP A 420 93.63 -24.56 -14.51
C ASP A 420 94.84 -25.15 -13.78
N VAL A 421 94.63 -25.83 -12.64
CA VAL A 421 95.72 -26.50 -11.90
C VAL A 421 96.47 -27.52 -12.76
N LYS A 422 95.75 -28.37 -13.51
CA LYS A 422 96.38 -29.38 -14.39
C LYS A 422 97.16 -28.75 -15.55
N VAL A 423 96.61 -27.69 -16.13
CA VAL A 423 97.22 -26.93 -17.22
C VAL A 423 98.47 -26.18 -16.75
N GLN A 424 98.44 -25.54 -15.58
CA GLN A 424 99.59 -24.89 -14.94
C GLN A 424 100.73 -25.89 -14.68
N ASN A 425 100.41 -27.06 -14.13
CA ASN A 425 101.40 -28.11 -13.92
C ASN A 425 102.04 -28.58 -15.23
N THR A 426 101.23 -28.71 -16.29
CA THR A 426 101.72 -29.09 -17.62
C THR A 426 102.62 -28.02 -18.22
N TYR A 427 102.24 -26.74 -18.09
CA TYR A 427 103.06 -25.60 -18.52
C TYR A 427 104.44 -25.60 -17.84
N ASN A 428 104.47 -25.81 -16.51
CA ASN A 428 105.73 -25.88 -15.76
C ASN A 428 106.61 -27.06 -16.22
N ASN A 429 106.02 -28.24 -16.43
CA ASN A 429 106.75 -29.40 -16.95
C ASN A 429 107.33 -29.15 -18.34
N LEU A 430 106.56 -28.53 -19.24
CA LEU A 430 107.03 -28.17 -20.58
C LEU A 430 108.17 -27.14 -20.52
N ASN A 431 108.11 -26.19 -19.59
CA ASN A 431 109.16 -25.20 -19.41
C ASN A 431 110.47 -25.87 -18.93
N MET A 432 110.36 -26.81 -17.98
CA MET A 432 111.51 -27.62 -17.55
C MET A 432 112.11 -28.44 -18.69
N ILE A 433 111.28 -29.04 -19.55
CA ILE A 433 111.75 -29.79 -20.72
C ILE A 433 112.44 -28.83 -21.71
N ASN A 434 111.93 -27.61 -21.91
CA ASN A 434 112.59 -26.61 -22.76
C ASN A 434 114.00 -26.26 -22.25
N GLU A 435 114.16 -26.07 -20.94
CA GLU A 435 115.46 -25.85 -20.31
C GLU A 435 116.39 -27.06 -20.50
N GLN A 436 115.88 -28.28 -20.36
CA GLN A 436 116.66 -29.51 -20.61
C GLN A 436 117.11 -29.63 -22.06
N ILE A 437 116.27 -29.26 -23.03
CA ILE A 437 116.64 -29.24 -24.47
C ILE A 437 117.75 -28.22 -24.73
N GLN A 438 117.66 -27.02 -24.14
CA GLN A 438 118.69 -25.99 -24.27
C GLN A 438 120.04 -26.44 -23.67
N ASN A 439 119.99 -27.10 -22.51
CA ASN A 439 121.17 -27.72 -21.90
C ASN A 439 121.77 -28.83 -22.78
N ALA A 440 120.93 -29.71 -23.34
CA ALA A 440 121.37 -30.77 -24.25
C ALA A 440 122.02 -30.19 -25.53
N SER A 441 121.42 -29.16 -26.13
CA SER A 441 121.98 -28.43 -27.28
C SER A 441 123.38 -27.89 -26.97
N THR A 442 123.57 -27.29 -25.79
CA THR A 442 124.86 -26.76 -25.33
C THR A 442 125.92 -27.87 -25.14
N LEU A 443 125.55 -29.01 -24.59
CA LEU A 443 126.47 -30.15 -24.42
C LEU A 443 126.89 -30.76 -25.75
N ILE A 444 125.96 -30.88 -26.70
CA ILE A 444 126.24 -31.40 -28.04
C ILE A 444 127.11 -30.41 -28.84
N LEU A 445 126.90 -29.10 -28.67
CA LEU A 445 127.78 -28.07 -29.24
C LEU A 445 129.22 -28.24 -28.73
N LYS A 446 129.40 -28.39 -27.41
CA LYS A 446 130.72 -28.65 -26.82
C LYS A 446 131.36 -29.95 -27.33
N LEU A 447 130.56 -31.01 -27.52
CA LEU A 447 131.04 -32.26 -28.14
C LEU A 447 131.53 -32.02 -29.58
N GLY A 448 130.79 -31.22 -30.35
CA GLY A 448 131.18 -30.80 -31.70
C GLY A 448 132.50 -30.02 -31.70
N GLU A 449 132.67 -29.07 -30.78
CA GLU A 449 133.92 -28.31 -30.60
C GLU A 449 135.10 -29.21 -30.22
N GLN A 450 134.89 -30.16 -29.31
CA GLN A 450 135.90 -31.15 -28.92
C GLN A 450 136.28 -32.07 -30.10
N ALA A 451 135.30 -32.48 -30.90
CA ALA A 451 135.55 -33.28 -32.10
C ALA A 451 136.32 -32.49 -33.17
N ILE A 452 136.10 -31.18 -33.30
CA ILE A 452 136.93 -30.30 -34.16
C ILE A 452 138.38 -30.26 -33.64
N ALA A 453 138.57 -30.04 -32.33
CA ALA A 453 139.90 -30.02 -31.73
C ALA A 453 140.64 -31.36 -31.90
N ALA A 454 139.96 -32.49 -31.70
CA ALA A 454 140.52 -33.82 -31.95
C ALA A 454 140.92 -34.03 -33.42
N GLY A 455 140.09 -33.53 -34.36
CA GLY A 455 140.43 -33.54 -35.79
C GLY A 455 141.71 -32.77 -36.11
N THR A 456 141.92 -31.60 -35.49
CA THR A 456 143.16 -30.81 -35.63
C THR A 456 144.37 -31.56 -35.08
N ILE A 457 144.24 -32.23 -33.93
CA ILE A 457 145.32 -33.03 -33.34
C ILE A 457 145.67 -34.20 -34.27
N LEU A 458 144.66 -34.90 -34.82
CA LEU A 458 144.88 -36.01 -35.74
C LEU A 458 145.64 -35.57 -36.99
N ALA A 459 145.36 -34.39 -37.54
CA ALA A 459 146.11 -33.84 -38.67
C ALA A 459 147.61 -33.65 -38.32
N VAL A 460 147.93 -33.16 -37.12
CA VAL A 460 149.32 -33.04 -36.65
C VAL A 460 149.98 -34.41 -36.48
N ILE A 461 149.25 -35.41 -35.97
CA ILE A 461 149.79 -36.77 -35.83
C ILE A 461 149.99 -37.41 -37.21
N GLU A 462 149.11 -37.15 -38.18
CA GLU A 462 149.26 -37.61 -39.57
C GLU A 462 150.55 -37.04 -40.17
N ASP A 463 150.79 -35.74 -40.00
CA ASP A 463 152.04 -35.07 -40.40
C ASP A 463 153.27 -35.69 -39.72
N ILE A 464 153.19 -36.03 -38.42
CA ILE A 464 154.28 -36.70 -37.69
C ILE A 464 154.50 -38.12 -38.23
N ALA A 465 153.44 -38.88 -38.51
CA ALA A 465 153.53 -40.22 -39.08
C ALA A 465 154.16 -40.18 -40.49
N ASP A 466 153.82 -39.18 -41.30
CA ASP A 466 154.44 -38.90 -42.59
C ASP A 466 155.92 -38.57 -42.47
N GLN A 467 156.29 -37.67 -41.56
CA GLN A 467 157.68 -37.35 -41.27
C GLN A 467 158.45 -38.58 -40.77
N THR A 468 157.86 -39.36 -39.87
CA THR A 468 158.48 -40.57 -39.29
C THR A 468 158.68 -41.65 -40.35
N ASN A 469 157.72 -41.81 -41.27
CA ASN A 469 157.84 -42.72 -42.42
C ASN A 469 158.97 -42.27 -43.37
N LEU A 470 159.13 -40.96 -43.61
CA LEU A 470 160.23 -40.42 -44.41
C LEU A 470 161.59 -40.55 -43.71
N LEU A 471 161.67 -40.26 -42.42
CA LEU A 471 162.89 -40.40 -41.61
C LEU A 471 163.35 -41.86 -41.53
N SER A 472 162.41 -42.78 -41.29
CA SER A 472 162.70 -44.22 -41.25
C SER A 472 163.07 -44.78 -42.61
N LEU A 473 162.46 -44.29 -43.69
CA LEU A 473 162.89 -44.62 -45.06
C LEU A 473 164.33 -44.15 -45.32
N ASN A 474 164.67 -42.91 -44.94
CA ASN A 474 166.03 -42.39 -45.06
C ASN A 474 167.04 -43.18 -44.21
N ALA A 475 166.66 -43.56 -42.98
CA ALA A 475 167.48 -44.39 -42.10
C ALA A 475 167.67 -45.82 -42.63
N ALA A 476 166.64 -46.41 -43.23
CA ALA A 476 166.71 -47.73 -43.87
C ALA A 476 167.65 -47.72 -45.08
N ILE A 477 167.60 -46.64 -45.89
CA ILE A 477 168.53 -46.41 -47.00
C ILE A 477 169.98 -46.30 -46.49
N LEU A 478 170.23 -45.46 -45.48
CA LEU A 478 171.57 -45.27 -44.90
C LEU A 478 172.10 -46.55 -44.23
N ALA A 479 171.24 -47.33 -43.57
CA ALA A 479 171.60 -48.60 -42.96
C ALA A 479 171.93 -49.68 -44.00
N ALA A 480 171.21 -49.71 -45.13
CA ALA A 480 171.57 -50.55 -46.28
C ALA A 480 172.92 -50.12 -46.91
N GLN A 481 173.23 -48.82 -46.84
CA GLN A 481 174.47 -48.23 -47.36
C GLN A 481 175.71 -48.57 -46.51
N ALA A 482 175.53 -48.85 -45.21
CA ALA A 482 176.60 -49.20 -44.26
C ALA A 482 177.01 -50.70 -44.28
N GLY A 483 176.39 -51.55 -45.11
CA GLY A 483 176.79 -52.95 -45.29
C GLY A 483 176.54 -53.85 -44.06
N GLU A 484 177.44 -54.79 -43.77
CA GLU A 484 177.30 -55.79 -42.67
C GLU A 484 177.08 -55.13 -41.30
N GLU A 485 177.75 -54.00 -41.02
CA GLU A 485 177.63 -53.23 -39.77
C GLU A 485 176.27 -52.52 -39.61
N GLY A 486 175.52 -52.32 -40.71
CA GLY A 486 174.24 -51.61 -40.75
C GLY A 486 172.99 -52.49 -40.64
N LYS A 487 173.14 -53.83 -40.67
CA LYS A 487 172.01 -54.78 -40.69
C LYS A 487 171.05 -54.59 -39.50
N GLY A 488 171.57 -54.39 -38.29
CA GLY A 488 170.75 -54.14 -37.10
C GLY A 488 169.94 -52.85 -37.21
N PHE A 489 170.53 -51.78 -37.75
CA PHE A 489 169.85 -50.50 -37.97
C PHE A 489 168.81 -50.56 -39.09
N SER A 490 169.05 -51.35 -40.14
CA SER A 490 168.10 -51.51 -41.25
C SER A 490 166.81 -52.22 -40.83
N VAL A 491 166.91 -53.22 -39.93
CA VAL A 491 165.74 -53.90 -39.36
C VAL A 491 164.92 -52.92 -38.54
N VAL A 492 165.56 -52.14 -37.67
CA VAL A 492 164.88 -51.12 -36.85
C VAL A 492 164.23 -50.04 -37.72
N ALA A 493 164.90 -49.57 -38.78
CA ALA A 493 164.34 -48.55 -39.66
C ALA A 493 163.15 -49.06 -40.48
N ASN A 494 163.17 -50.31 -40.96
CA ASN A 494 162.00 -50.91 -41.62
C ASN A 494 160.83 -51.12 -40.66
N GLU A 495 161.10 -51.52 -39.40
CA GLU A 495 160.07 -51.64 -38.36
C GLU A 495 159.41 -50.28 -38.04
N ILE A 496 160.21 -49.21 -37.94
CA ILE A 496 159.68 -47.83 -37.73
C ILE A 496 158.85 -47.38 -38.94
N LYS A 497 159.25 -47.74 -40.17
CA LYS A 497 158.49 -47.42 -41.39
C LYS A 497 157.15 -48.13 -41.41
N GLU A 498 157.12 -49.42 -41.11
CA GLU A 498 155.88 -50.20 -41.03
C GLU A 498 154.97 -49.67 -39.92
N LEU A 499 155.54 -49.33 -38.76
CA LEU A 499 154.81 -48.71 -37.66
C LEU A 499 154.22 -47.35 -38.07
N ALA A 500 154.98 -46.49 -38.75
CA ALA A 500 154.50 -45.20 -39.24
C ALA A 500 153.38 -45.33 -40.27
N GLN A 501 153.45 -46.32 -41.18
CA GLN A 501 152.37 -46.63 -42.12
C GLN A 501 151.11 -47.14 -41.40
N LYS A 502 151.28 -48.01 -40.40
CA LYS A 502 150.18 -48.51 -39.56
C LYS A 502 149.52 -47.37 -38.77
N THR A 503 150.33 -46.47 -38.21
CA THR A 503 149.86 -45.25 -37.53
C THR A 503 149.08 -44.34 -38.48
N ARG A 504 149.55 -44.12 -39.72
CA ARG A 504 148.81 -43.34 -40.73
C ARG A 504 147.44 -43.96 -41.05
N ASN A 505 147.39 -45.27 -41.29
CA ASN A 505 146.13 -45.96 -41.58
C ASN A 505 145.15 -45.85 -40.40
N SER A 506 145.62 -46.02 -39.17
CA SER A 506 144.78 -45.83 -37.97
C SER A 506 144.31 -44.38 -37.80
N ILE A 507 145.12 -43.38 -38.13
CA ILE A 507 144.71 -41.97 -38.09
C ILE A 507 143.61 -41.69 -39.12
N HIS A 508 143.70 -42.29 -40.31
CA HIS A 508 142.66 -42.17 -41.31
C HIS A 508 141.31 -42.72 -40.81
N GLU A 509 141.31 -43.93 -40.25
CA GLU A 509 140.11 -44.54 -39.65
C GLU A 509 139.54 -43.68 -38.50
N ILE A 510 140.40 -43.14 -37.62
CA ILE A 510 139.95 -42.25 -36.53
C ILE A 510 139.41 -40.93 -37.09
N SER A 511 140.01 -40.38 -38.16
CA SER A 511 139.55 -39.15 -38.82
C SER A 511 138.15 -39.32 -39.40
N GLU A 512 137.83 -40.47 -39.99
CA GLU A 512 136.46 -40.78 -40.45
C GLU A 512 135.47 -40.83 -39.29
N ILE A 513 135.84 -41.45 -38.16
CA ILE A 513 134.99 -41.47 -36.95
C ILE A 513 134.77 -40.05 -36.42
N ILE A 514 135.82 -39.22 -36.34
CA ILE A 514 135.72 -37.84 -35.87
C ILE A 514 134.83 -36.99 -36.79
N ARG A 515 134.93 -37.16 -38.12
CA ARG A 515 134.02 -36.50 -39.07
C ARG A 515 132.58 -36.94 -38.85
N ALA A 516 132.32 -38.24 -38.67
CA ALA A 516 131.00 -38.75 -38.35
C ALA A 516 130.44 -38.14 -37.04
N VAL A 517 131.27 -37.98 -36.01
CA VAL A 517 130.88 -37.32 -34.74
C VAL A 517 130.59 -35.83 -34.94
N GLN A 518 131.38 -35.11 -35.74
CA GLN A 518 131.14 -33.70 -36.08
C GLN A 518 129.80 -33.52 -36.81
N ASP A 519 129.56 -34.32 -37.85
CA ASP A 519 128.33 -34.27 -38.65
C ASP A 519 127.11 -34.65 -37.79
N SER A 520 127.21 -35.71 -36.98
CA SER A 520 126.16 -36.12 -36.05
C SER A 520 125.88 -35.05 -35.00
N SER A 521 126.90 -34.38 -34.46
CA SER A 521 126.73 -33.28 -33.50
C SER A 521 126.02 -32.08 -34.13
N LYS A 522 126.42 -31.67 -35.34
CA LYS A 522 125.78 -30.57 -36.08
C LYS A 522 124.31 -30.88 -36.40
N SER A 523 124.04 -32.10 -36.87
CA SER A 523 122.68 -32.57 -37.12
C SER A 523 121.84 -32.56 -35.84
N SER A 524 122.40 -33.04 -34.72
CA SER A 524 121.72 -33.09 -33.43
C SER A 524 121.39 -31.69 -32.89
N VAL A 525 122.28 -30.69 -33.05
CA VAL A 525 121.99 -29.29 -32.68
C VAL A 525 120.83 -28.72 -33.50
N ASN A 526 120.80 -28.98 -34.81
CA ASN A 526 119.68 -28.55 -35.67
C ASN A 526 118.35 -29.15 -35.20
N ILE A 527 118.34 -30.44 -34.83
CA ILE A 527 117.16 -31.10 -34.25
C ILE A 527 116.77 -30.43 -32.93
N MET A 528 117.72 -30.18 -32.01
CA MET A 528 117.44 -29.52 -30.73
C MET A 528 116.85 -28.12 -30.90
N ASN A 529 117.34 -27.34 -31.86
CA ASN A 529 116.76 -26.03 -32.18
C ASN A 529 115.32 -26.14 -32.68
N SER A 530 115.01 -27.11 -33.54
CA SER A 530 113.64 -27.36 -34.00
C SER A 530 112.73 -27.79 -32.86
N VAL A 531 113.20 -28.66 -31.95
CA VAL A 531 112.41 -29.11 -30.79
C VAL A 531 112.16 -27.94 -29.83
N SER A 532 113.16 -27.08 -29.58
CA SER A 532 112.98 -25.90 -28.73
C SER A 532 112.00 -24.88 -29.33
N HIS A 533 112.02 -24.70 -30.65
CA HIS A 533 111.01 -23.89 -31.34
C HIS A 533 109.59 -24.44 -31.13
N ASN A 534 109.40 -25.75 -31.34
CA ASN A 534 108.11 -26.40 -31.10
C ASN A 534 107.67 -26.30 -29.64
N MET A 535 108.61 -26.39 -28.69
CA MET A 535 108.34 -26.25 -27.27
C MET A 535 107.90 -24.83 -26.91
N THR A 536 108.52 -23.81 -27.51
CA THR A 536 108.14 -22.41 -27.32
C THR A 536 106.70 -22.16 -27.78
N ASN A 537 106.32 -22.74 -28.93
CA ASN A 537 104.94 -22.66 -29.42
C ASN A 537 103.96 -23.40 -28.49
N CYS A 538 104.36 -24.55 -27.94
CA CYS A 538 103.56 -25.30 -26.97
C CYS A 538 103.33 -24.49 -25.68
N LEU A 539 104.38 -23.86 -25.14
CA LEU A 539 104.28 -22.97 -23.98
C LEU A 539 103.34 -21.79 -24.24
N ALA A 540 103.42 -21.16 -25.42
CA ALA A 540 102.49 -20.09 -25.80
C ALA A 540 101.02 -20.58 -25.82
N PHE A 541 100.75 -21.75 -26.40
CA PHE A 541 99.41 -22.35 -26.42
C PHE A 541 98.86 -22.62 -25.00
N PHE A 542 99.67 -23.19 -24.12
CA PHE A 542 99.24 -23.45 -22.73
C PHE A 542 99.02 -22.15 -21.94
N LYS A 543 99.78 -21.09 -22.22
CA LYS A 543 99.55 -19.75 -21.64
C LYS A 543 98.19 -19.18 -22.06
N ASP A 544 97.81 -19.32 -23.32
CA ASP A 544 96.49 -18.91 -23.80
C ASP A 544 95.37 -19.76 -23.17
N LEU A 545 95.60 -21.06 -23.00
CA LEU A 545 94.65 -21.97 -22.36
C LEU A 545 94.38 -21.59 -20.89
N ILE A 546 95.39 -21.16 -20.14
CA ILE A 546 95.24 -20.60 -18.78
C ILE A 546 94.29 -19.40 -18.77
N LEU A 547 94.46 -18.47 -19.73
CA LEU A 547 93.60 -17.29 -19.83
C LEU A 547 92.14 -17.66 -20.14
N VAL A 548 91.93 -18.66 -21.00
CA VAL A 548 90.58 -19.17 -21.32
C VAL A 548 89.92 -19.79 -20.08
N LEU A 549 90.64 -20.61 -19.31
CA LEU A 549 90.09 -21.25 -18.11
C LEU A 549 89.71 -20.23 -17.03
N LYS A 550 90.52 -19.20 -16.81
CA LYS A 550 90.18 -18.08 -15.91
C LYS A 550 88.91 -17.34 -16.36
N LYS A 551 88.74 -17.12 -17.66
CA LYS A 551 87.53 -16.50 -18.20
C LYS A 551 86.29 -17.38 -18.01
N ILE A 552 86.44 -18.70 -18.11
CA ILE A 552 85.37 -19.66 -17.84
C ILE A 552 84.97 -19.61 -16.35
N GLU A 553 85.94 -19.63 -15.44
CA GLU A 553 85.71 -19.49 -13.99
C GLU A 553 84.94 -18.20 -13.67
N GLU A 554 85.38 -17.05 -14.19
CA GLU A 554 84.69 -15.77 -13.99
C GLU A 554 83.26 -15.78 -14.54
N THR A 555 83.02 -16.44 -15.68
CA THR A 555 81.70 -16.55 -16.30
C THR A 555 80.75 -17.36 -15.43
N TYR A 556 81.20 -18.50 -14.88
CA TYR A 556 80.37 -19.32 -13.99
C TYR A 556 80.13 -18.68 -12.63
N LYS A 557 81.09 -17.91 -12.10
CA LYS A 557 80.88 -17.09 -10.91
C LYS A 557 79.77 -16.05 -11.13
N LYS A 558 79.79 -15.33 -12.25
CA LYS A 558 78.71 -14.39 -12.62
C LYS A 558 77.37 -15.12 -12.79
N SER A 559 77.37 -16.32 -13.37
CA SER A 559 76.16 -17.16 -13.48
C SER A 559 75.58 -17.51 -12.11
N ALA A 560 76.41 -17.87 -11.13
CA ALA A 560 75.97 -18.14 -9.76
C ALA A 560 75.35 -16.89 -9.10
N GLU A 561 75.95 -15.71 -9.28
CA GLU A 561 75.40 -14.43 -8.80
C GLU A 561 74.05 -14.08 -9.44
N PHE A 562 73.87 -14.35 -10.75
CA PHE A 562 72.59 -14.16 -11.43
C PHE A 562 71.51 -15.10 -10.89
N ASN A 563 71.81 -16.38 -10.67
CA ASN A 563 70.87 -17.33 -10.09
C ASN A 563 70.44 -16.92 -8.67
N ALA A 564 71.36 -16.36 -7.86
CA ALA A 564 70.99 -15.81 -6.56
C ALA A 564 69.98 -14.66 -6.65
N LYS A 565 70.12 -13.77 -7.65
CA LYS A 565 69.13 -12.70 -7.92
C LYS A 565 67.79 -13.25 -8.39
N ILE A 566 67.80 -14.29 -9.23
CA ILE A 566 66.58 -14.98 -9.68
C ILE A 566 65.83 -15.56 -8.48
N ASN A 567 66.52 -16.28 -7.59
CA ASN A 567 65.90 -16.84 -6.38
C ASN A 567 65.24 -15.76 -5.51
N LYS A 568 65.91 -14.61 -5.31
CA LYS A 568 65.32 -13.48 -4.59
C LYS A 568 64.05 -12.95 -5.29
N ALA A 569 64.06 -12.83 -6.62
CA ALA A 569 62.90 -12.41 -7.38
C ALA A 569 61.73 -13.41 -7.27
N ILE A 570 62.02 -14.71 -7.21
CA ILE A 570 61.00 -15.75 -6.98
C ILE A 570 60.35 -15.61 -5.60
N GLU A 571 61.14 -15.33 -4.55
CA GLU A 571 60.61 -15.08 -3.20
C GLU A 571 59.67 -13.86 -3.18
N GLU A 572 60.08 -12.76 -3.81
CA GLU A 572 59.28 -11.53 -3.94
C GLU A 572 57.98 -11.79 -4.75
N GLN A 573 58.07 -12.53 -5.86
CA GLN A 573 56.89 -12.90 -6.67
C GLN A 573 55.95 -13.83 -5.91
N THR A 574 56.47 -14.78 -5.13
CA THR A 574 55.65 -15.67 -4.29
C THR A 574 54.87 -14.87 -3.25
N SER A 575 55.50 -13.87 -2.61
CA SER A 575 54.81 -12.96 -1.69
C SER A 575 53.71 -12.16 -2.40
N THR A 576 54.00 -11.66 -3.59
CA THR A 576 53.04 -10.91 -4.42
C THR A 576 51.84 -11.75 -4.82
N ILE A 577 52.04 -13.00 -5.24
CA ILE A 577 50.95 -13.92 -5.60
C ILE A 577 50.05 -14.22 -4.39
N ASN A 578 50.63 -14.46 -3.21
CA ASN A 578 49.85 -14.64 -1.99
C ASN A 578 49.03 -13.39 -1.63
N TYR A 579 49.59 -12.20 -1.86
CA TYR A 579 48.87 -10.94 -1.67
C TYR A 579 47.69 -10.80 -2.66
N ILE A 580 47.91 -11.08 -3.96
CA ILE A 580 46.84 -11.07 -4.98
C ILE A 580 45.75 -12.10 -4.65
N LYS A 581 46.13 -13.28 -4.16
CA LYS A 581 45.20 -14.33 -3.71
C LYS A 581 44.28 -13.83 -2.59
N ASN A 582 44.83 -13.15 -1.59
CA ASN A 582 44.04 -12.59 -0.50
C ASN A 582 43.11 -11.47 -0.97
N ILE A 583 43.57 -10.59 -1.88
CA ILE A 583 42.71 -9.59 -2.51
C ILE A 583 41.55 -10.27 -3.26
N THR A 584 41.84 -11.33 -4.00
CA THR A 584 40.83 -12.05 -4.78
C THR A 584 39.77 -12.69 -3.89
N ILE A 585 40.17 -13.23 -2.73
CA ILE A 585 39.23 -13.73 -1.71
C ILE A 585 38.35 -12.58 -1.19
N SER A 586 38.95 -11.44 -0.84
CA SER A 586 38.18 -10.28 -0.36
C SER A 586 37.22 -9.73 -1.43
N VAL A 587 37.62 -9.71 -2.70
CA VAL A 587 36.73 -9.33 -3.81
C VAL A 587 35.56 -10.31 -3.93
N LYS A 588 35.80 -11.61 -3.73
CA LYS A 588 34.74 -12.62 -3.73
C LYS A 588 33.72 -12.39 -2.61
N GLU A 589 34.19 -12.10 -1.39
CA GLU A 589 33.32 -11.76 -0.26
C GLU A 589 32.50 -10.49 -0.55
N GLN A 590 33.13 -9.45 -1.11
CA GLN A 590 32.42 -8.24 -1.53
C GLN A 590 31.34 -8.50 -2.60
N ILE A 591 31.58 -9.43 -3.53
CA ILE A 591 30.60 -9.84 -4.53
C ILE A 591 29.37 -10.49 -3.88
N GLU A 592 29.58 -11.35 -2.87
CA GLU A 592 28.50 -11.98 -2.10
C GLU A 592 27.68 -10.92 -1.34
N ASP A 593 28.34 -9.98 -0.66
CA ASP A 593 27.67 -8.85 0.02
C ASP A 593 26.89 -7.96 -0.96
N MET A 594 27.47 -7.65 -2.13
CA MET A 594 26.80 -6.86 -3.17
C MET A 594 25.54 -7.56 -3.70
N HIS A 595 25.59 -8.88 -3.87
CA HIS A 595 24.41 -9.67 -4.28
C HIS A 595 23.28 -9.59 -3.26
N GLU A 596 23.60 -9.69 -1.96
CA GLU A 596 22.62 -9.54 -0.89
C GLU A 596 21.99 -8.13 -0.90
N ASN A 597 22.81 -7.10 -1.00
CA ASN A 597 22.36 -5.70 -1.04
C ASN A 597 21.42 -5.42 -2.23
N VAL A 598 21.75 -5.93 -3.42
CA VAL A 598 20.89 -5.80 -4.61
C VAL A 598 19.52 -6.46 -4.40
N ASN A 599 19.48 -7.62 -3.76
CA ASN A 599 18.21 -8.30 -3.46
C ASN A 599 17.38 -7.51 -2.42
N LEU A 600 18.04 -6.95 -1.41
CA LEU A 600 17.39 -6.11 -0.41
C LEU A 600 16.84 -4.81 -1.03
N GLU A 601 17.62 -4.13 -1.87
CA GLU A 601 17.18 -2.93 -2.60
C GLU A 601 15.96 -3.20 -3.47
N ASN A 602 15.96 -4.31 -4.22
CA ASN A 602 14.78 -4.71 -5.02
C ASN A 602 13.53 -4.90 -4.17
N THR A 603 13.68 -5.41 -2.94
CA THR A 603 12.57 -5.54 -1.99
C THR A 603 12.08 -4.17 -1.54
N HIS A 604 12.99 -3.29 -1.12
CA HIS A 604 12.65 -1.91 -0.73
C HIS A 604 12.00 -1.12 -1.86
N PHE A 605 12.45 -1.24 -3.11
CA PHE A 605 11.81 -0.55 -4.23
C PHE A 605 10.39 -1.04 -4.48
N ASN A 606 10.11 -2.34 -4.31
CA ASN A 606 8.75 -2.86 -4.40
C ASN A 606 7.86 -2.29 -3.28
N GLU A 607 8.38 -2.19 -2.05
CA GLU A 607 7.65 -1.57 -0.94
C GLU A 607 7.38 -0.08 -1.18
N ILE A 608 8.38 0.67 -1.63
CA ILE A 608 8.20 2.10 -1.97
C ILE A 608 7.20 2.25 -3.11
N LYS A 609 7.28 1.42 -4.15
CA LYS A 609 6.32 1.43 -5.25
C LYS A 609 4.88 1.22 -4.75
N ASN A 610 4.67 0.22 -3.90
CA ASN A 610 3.36 -0.03 -3.30
C ASN A 610 2.88 1.16 -2.44
N GLY A 611 3.79 1.80 -1.70
CA GLY A 611 3.51 3.01 -0.93
C GLY A 611 3.12 4.20 -1.81
N LEU A 612 3.77 4.37 -2.96
CA LEU A 612 3.43 5.40 -3.94
C LEU A 612 2.06 5.15 -4.59
N ASP A 613 1.75 3.90 -4.92
CA ASP A 613 0.43 3.54 -5.47
C ASP A 613 -0.68 3.83 -4.44
N LEU A 614 -0.44 3.53 -3.16
CA LEU A 614 -1.36 3.87 -2.07
C LEU A 614 -1.52 5.40 -1.90
N LEU A 615 -0.42 6.16 -1.94
CA LEU A 615 -0.45 7.62 -1.86
C LEU A 615 -1.20 8.25 -3.04
N SER A 616 -1.04 7.68 -4.25
CA SER A 616 -1.80 8.10 -5.42
C SER A 616 -3.30 7.90 -5.20
N GLY A 617 -3.71 6.73 -4.70
CA GLY A 617 -5.11 6.44 -4.36
C GLY A 617 -5.67 7.40 -3.31
N LEU A 618 -4.93 7.61 -2.21
CA LEU A 618 -5.31 8.55 -1.15
C LEU A 618 -5.43 9.99 -1.67
N SER A 619 -4.53 10.43 -2.54
CA SER A 619 -4.60 11.76 -3.16
C SER A 619 -5.86 11.93 -4.02
N GLU A 620 -6.28 10.88 -4.71
CA GLU A 620 -7.49 10.90 -5.55
C GLU A 620 -8.76 10.92 -4.69
N GLU A 621 -8.80 10.12 -3.62
CA GLU A 621 -9.90 10.10 -2.66
C GLU A 621 -10.06 11.43 -1.92
N LEU A 622 -8.95 12.02 -1.46
CA LEU A 622 -8.94 13.33 -0.80
C LEU A 622 -9.35 14.47 -1.76
N SER A 623 -8.94 14.40 -3.03
CA SER A 623 -9.39 15.34 -4.07
C SER A 623 -10.91 15.25 -4.27
N HIS A 624 -11.45 14.03 -4.33
CA HIS A 624 -12.90 13.80 -4.43
C HIS A 624 -13.65 14.35 -3.21
N SER A 625 -13.20 14.02 -2.00
CA SER A 625 -13.79 14.51 -0.74
C SER A 625 -13.76 16.04 -0.65
N THR A 626 -12.66 16.67 -1.05
CA THR A 626 -12.52 18.14 -1.07
C THR A 626 -13.52 18.79 -2.03
N ASN A 627 -13.73 18.20 -3.21
CA ASN A 627 -14.74 18.66 -4.15
C ASN A 627 -16.17 18.51 -3.57
N GLN A 628 -16.45 17.42 -2.85
CA GLN A 628 -17.73 17.24 -2.16
C GLN A 628 -17.92 18.30 -1.06
N HIS A 629 -16.90 18.60 -0.27
CA HIS A 629 -16.95 19.67 0.73
C HIS A 629 -17.19 21.04 0.10
N PHE A 630 -16.63 21.32 -1.08
CA PHE A 630 -16.88 22.55 -1.83
C PHE A 630 -18.38 22.70 -2.18
N THR A 631 -19.01 21.63 -2.65
CA THR A 631 -20.46 21.61 -2.89
C THR A 631 -21.28 21.81 -1.60
N SER A 632 -20.90 21.16 -0.50
CA SER A 632 -21.59 21.30 0.79
C SER A 632 -21.47 22.72 1.36
N ILE A 633 -20.30 23.37 1.25
CA ILE A 633 -20.13 24.76 1.69
C ILE A 633 -20.99 25.71 0.87
N ASN A 634 -21.09 25.50 -0.45
CA ASN A 634 -21.97 26.32 -1.29
C ASN A 634 -23.45 26.18 -0.89
N GLN A 635 -23.88 24.97 -0.48
CA GLN A 635 -25.22 24.77 0.08
C GLN A 635 -25.40 25.46 1.43
N LEU A 636 -24.39 25.42 2.30
CA LEU A 636 -24.42 26.13 3.59
C LEU A 636 -24.47 27.65 3.39
N PHE A 637 -23.76 28.21 2.42
CA PHE A 637 -23.87 29.63 2.06
C PHE A 637 -25.30 29.99 1.60
N ALA A 638 -25.94 29.13 0.82
CA ALA A 638 -27.34 29.33 0.42
C ALA A 638 -28.29 29.28 1.63
N SER A 639 -28.07 28.33 2.55
CA SER A 639 -28.84 28.22 3.79
C SER A 639 -28.65 29.43 4.71
N GLU A 640 -27.41 29.93 4.86
CA GLU A 640 -27.14 31.14 5.67
C GLU A 640 -27.75 32.41 5.06
N LYS A 641 -27.88 32.44 3.73
CA LYS A 641 -28.60 33.52 3.05
C LYS A 641 -30.09 33.47 3.36
N GLU A 642 -30.68 32.28 3.41
CA GLU A 642 -32.09 32.07 3.76
C GLU A 642 -32.37 32.41 5.23
N THR A 643 -31.51 31.98 6.17
CA THR A 643 -31.62 32.39 7.59
C THR A 643 -31.52 33.91 7.74
N GLY A 644 -30.62 34.56 7.00
CA GLY A 644 -30.55 36.02 6.94
C GLY A 644 -31.88 36.68 6.53
N GLN A 645 -32.54 36.15 5.50
CA GLN A 645 -33.86 36.64 5.06
C GLN A 645 -34.96 36.40 6.11
N LEU A 646 -34.95 35.24 6.77
CA LEU A 646 -35.90 34.93 7.84
C LEU A 646 -35.71 35.84 9.07
N ILE A 647 -34.46 36.16 9.41
CA ILE A 647 -34.14 37.12 10.47
C ILE A 647 -34.71 38.50 10.09
N GLU A 648 -34.52 38.96 8.86
CA GLU A 648 -35.06 40.26 8.43
C GLU A 648 -36.61 40.29 8.49
N GLN A 649 -37.27 39.22 8.03
CA GLN A 649 -38.72 39.10 8.11
C GLN A 649 -39.23 39.06 9.57
N SER A 650 -38.55 38.33 10.46
CA SER A 650 -38.90 38.29 11.88
C SER A 650 -38.76 39.67 12.54
N PHE A 651 -37.81 40.51 12.09
CA PHE A 651 -37.58 41.83 12.66
C PHE A 651 -38.78 42.72 12.37
N GLN A 652 -39.30 42.61 11.15
CA GLN A 652 -40.51 43.29 10.73
C GLN A 652 -41.72 42.83 11.54
N ASN A 653 -41.90 41.51 11.73
CA ASN A 653 -43.00 40.97 12.53
C ASN A 653 -42.99 41.44 13.99
N ILE A 654 -41.81 41.51 14.63
CA ILE A 654 -41.70 42.03 16.01
C ILE A 654 -42.04 43.52 16.06
N LYS A 655 -41.57 44.29 15.08
CA LYS A 655 -41.89 45.73 14.98
C LYS A 655 -43.39 45.96 14.87
N ASP A 656 -44.08 45.15 14.06
CA ASP A 656 -45.53 45.22 13.90
C ASP A 656 -46.24 44.79 15.19
N LEU A 657 -45.79 43.73 15.87
CA LEU A 657 -46.33 43.28 17.15
C LEU A 657 -46.22 44.35 18.26
N VAL A 658 -45.10 45.07 18.33
CA VAL A 658 -44.91 46.17 19.29
C VAL A 658 -45.90 47.31 19.02
N ASN A 659 -46.17 47.62 17.74
CA ASN A 659 -47.20 48.60 17.37
C ASN A 659 -48.60 48.11 17.76
N ASP A 660 -48.92 46.84 17.54
CA ASP A 660 -50.21 46.26 17.94
C ASP A 660 -50.42 46.30 19.45
N ILE A 661 -49.39 45.96 20.24
CA ILE A 661 -49.42 46.09 21.71
C ILE A 661 -49.77 47.53 22.12
N HIS A 662 -49.16 48.53 21.48
CA HIS A 662 -49.44 49.93 21.76
C HIS A 662 -50.90 50.30 21.45
N ASN A 663 -51.44 49.82 20.32
CA ASN A 663 -52.84 50.04 19.94
C ASN A 663 -53.85 49.35 20.90
N ILE A 664 -53.51 48.19 21.44
CA ILE A 664 -54.36 47.51 22.42
C ILE A 664 -54.35 48.26 23.75
N GLU A 665 -53.20 48.77 24.20
CA GLU A 665 -53.11 49.57 25.44
C GLU A 665 -53.91 50.87 25.36
N THR A 666 -53.87 51.58 24.23
CA THR A 666 -54.69 52.78 24.03
C THR A 666 -56.18 52.45 24.08
N SER A 667 -56.59 51.34 23.45
CA SER A 667 -57.97 50.84 23.49
C SER A 667 -58.43 50.47 24.91
N ILE A 668 -57.58 49.80 25.70
CA ILE A 668 -57.89 49.44 27.09
C ILE A 668 -58.03 50.68 27.98
N ASN A 669 -57.20 51.70 27.77
CA ASN A 669 -57.33 52.97 28.49
C ASN A 669 -58.69 53.63 28.19
N SER A 670 -59.16 53.58 26.95
CA SER A 670 -60.52 54.04 26.60
C SER A 670 -61.62 53.23 27.30
N ILE A 671 -61.51 51.89 27.37
CA ILE A 671 -62.46 51.04 28.11
C ILE A 671 -62.47 51.38 29.60
N LYS A 672 -61.31 51.65 30.20
CA LYS A 672 -61.20 52.06 31.60
C LYS A 672 -61.93 53.37 31.90
N GLU A 673 -61.88 54.34 31.00
CA GLU A 673 -62.63 55.59 31.13
C GLU A 673 -64.15 55.36 31.03
N ILE A 674 -64.61 54.47 30.14
CA ILE A 674 -66.03 54.08 30.06
C ILE A 674 -66.49 53.41 31.36
N SER A 675 -65.68 52.51 31.93
CA SER A 675 -65.98 51.83 33.19
C SER A 675 -66.10 52.81 34.37
N LYS A 676 -65.22 53.82 34.47
CA LYS A 676 -65.38 54.92 35.44
C LYS A 676 -66.69 55.68 35.27
N GLY A 677 -67.09 55.92 34.02
CA GLY A 677 -68.40 56.50 33.68
C GLY A 677 -69.55 55.66 34.23
N ASN A 678 -69.52 54.33 34.03
CA ASN A 678 -70.56 53.42 34.52
C ASN A 678 -70.69 53.42 36.05
N ILE A 679 -69.58 53.52 36.80
CA ILE A 679 -69.61 53.61 38.28
C ILE A 679 -70.37 54.86 38.74
N SER A 680 -70.22 55.98 38.04
CA SER A 680 -70.96 57.21 38.37
C SER A 680 -72.47 57.06 38.14
N ILE A 681 -72.88 56.36 37.09
CA ILE A 681 -74.30 56.07 36.77
C ILE A 681 -74.91 55.13 37.81
N ILE A 682 -74.17 54.11 38.25
CA ILE A 682 -74.61 53.16 39.29
C ILE A 682 -74.88 53.87 40.62
N LYS A 683 -74.05 54.86 40.99
CA LYS A 683 -74.24 55.65 42.21
C LYS A 683 -75.56 56.43 42.19
N VAL A 684 -75.88 57.07 41.06
CA VAL A 684 -77.15 57.78 40.86
C VAL A 684 -78.37 56.84 40.92
N LEU A 685 -78.26 55.65 40.32
CA LEU A 685 -79.31 54.63 40.38
C LEU A 685 -79.57 54.15 41.81
N SER A 686 -78.51 53.95 42.59
CA SER A 686 -78.58 53.53 44.00
C SER A 686 -79.28 54.56 44.89
N ASP A 687 -78.98 55.85 44.70
CA ASP A 687 -79.61 56.94 45.45
C ASP A 687 -81.11 57.05 45.14
N ASN A 688 -81.49 56.86 43.86
CA ASN A 688 -82.88 56.84 43.44
C ASN A 688 -83.67 55.64 44.01
N THR A 689 -83.07 54.45 44.09
CA THR A 689 -83.72 53.27 44.71
C THR A 689 -84.01 53.46 46.20
N ASN A 690 -83.08 54.06 46.95
CA ASN A 690 -83.27 54.33 48.37
C ASN A 690 -84.40 55.33 48.63
N ASN A 691 -84.56 56.32 47.73
CA ASN A 691 -85.61 57.33 47.81
C ASN A 691 -87.01 56.74 47.49
N LEU A 692 -87.07 55.72 46.61
CA LEU A 692 -88.31 55.01 46.27
C LEU A 692 -88.80 54.13 47.43
N ALA A 693 -87.88 53.50 48.18
CA ALA A 693 -88.20 52.66 49.34
C ALA A 693 -88.83 53.46 50.49
N ALA A 694 -88.39 54.70 50.72
CA ALA A 694 -88.92 55.57 51.76
C ALA A 694 -90.40 55.98 51.52
N LYS A 695 -90.78 56.25 50.26
CA LYS A 695 -92.17 56.64 49.90
C LYS A 695 -93.17 55.48 49.98
N LEU A 696 -92.70 54.23 49.96
CA LEU A 696 -93.54 53.03 50.02
C LEU A 696 -94.08 52.76 51.44
N SER A 697 -93.35 53.21 52.47
CA SER A 697 -93.72 53.03 53.89
C SER A 697 -94.94 53.87 54.30
N ASP A 698 -95.17 55.02 53.66
CA ASP A 698 -96.28 55.93 54.02
C ASP A 698 -97.64 55.48 53.44
N ALA A 699 -97.64 54.80 52.29
CA ALA A 699 -98.86 54.36 51.60
C ALA A 699 -99.58 53.16 52.26
N GLN A 700 -98.89 52.38 53.11
CA GLN A 700 -99.47 51.20 53.80
C GLN A 700 -100.36 51.55 55.01
N SER A 701 -100.45 52.83 55.42
CA SER A 701 -101.19 53.25 56.62
C SER A 701 -102.69 53.57 56.39
N LEU A 702 -103.16 53.72 55.14
CA LEU A 702 -104.54 54.18 54.84
C LEU A 702 -105.59 53.08 54.62
N THR A 703 -105.21 51.79 54.54
CA THR A 703 -106.06 50.70 54.03
C THR A 703 -106.70 49.79 55.11
N ARG A 704 -106.86 50.27 56.35
CA ARG A 704 -107.42 49.48 57.48
C ARG A 704 -108.91 49.68 57.79
N ARG A 705 -109.72 50.30 56.93
CA ARG A 705 -111.10 50.68 57.29
C ARG A 705 -112.30 50.01 56.61
N PHE A 706 -112.16 49.11 55.64
CA PHE A 706 -113.31 48.36 55.13
C PHE A 706 -113.00 46.89 54.83
N LYS A 707 -113.86 46.01 55.35
CA LYS A 707 -113.81 44.55 55.22
C LYS A 707 -114.45 44.10 53.90
N ILE A 708 -113.68 43.40 53.07
CA ILE A 708 -114.03 42.16 52.35
C ILE A 708 -112.80 41.27 52.41
#